data_AF-A0A9E1S9Y9-F1
#
_entry.id   AF-A0A9E1S9Y9-F1
#
_cell.length_a   1.000
_cell.length_b   1.000
_cell.length_c   1.000
_cell.angle_alpha   90.00
_cell.angle_beta   90.00
_cell.angle_gamma   90.00
#
_symmetry.space_group_name_H-M   'P 1'
#
loop_
_entity.id
_entity.type
_entity.pdbx_description
1 polymer ?
#
loop_
_entity_poly.entity_id
_entity_poly.type
_entity_poly.pdbx_seq_one_letter_code
_entity_poly.pdbx_strand_id
1 'polypeptide(L)'
;MKNHLSIVSLFKPLLIAAGLISSSFQAISVEFEGGRTPLPQKNLPTLGSGLAMSKGYYRGSPMGELSGWTLSLWFEARSDKKGDLLGIVRNENNGEAYRLTYESGSLSFGDPKQKKRPWKLVVKGVKKEQWNHVVISYGQATGPTIYLNAEKMAQGGRGQMGYATQFDHYHFGAAVLGKGKYGDYFDGKIDDFELHNRPFDGEEISKLNQGGAFPGSLIAWNDFENVNHRELAYFNSAKPDDDYLEAGRKLYLQNCTSCHSKDGTTPPINPLARSFTKNKMENGGDPYSMFKTLTYGFRNMMPSVQLNPADRYKVIHYLREKIIREKATELYVKFDQSNTYTMPKSPESTGNEAERIEQLARSGYLRDYGRALISPVVGNAKSNNALTLDLGNKTTISYELGTMRAIGAWTGGFLDFSGTLHHRLRAGGLPSARFESIVRSEGWQWAWDGKAENPIPDLFPKTVWPEEQLRYNGHYPFGDETVISYSVQGRPVLESPRLEEIGGIPIIHHRLTINAGKNPLELIVLDDIPKIEGRIATIGHSIAWLQAKHDGVQFRASENGKLVLQIPPANKPIHLNVALAHDESDSIHGKTPTDQVVNLLNKTKGGPRRWNTTHTVRGRLATSTFQGYVMDSITVPLKNAYNSWMRTSSLAFFPDGRLAVGTL
;
A
#
# COMPACT_ATOMS: atom_id res chain seq x y z
N MET A 1 -31.16 -68.97 31.49
CA MET A 1 -31.85 -68.99 32.79
C MET A 1 -32.54 -67.66 33.00
N LYS A 2 -33.88 -67.72 33.19
CA LYS A 2 -34.84 -66.70 33.66
C LYS A 2 -35.06 -65.45 32.75
N ASN A 3 -36.14 -65.36 31.96
CA ASN A 3 -37.57 -65.09 32.28
C ASN A 3 -37.75 -63.67 32.87
N HIS A 4 -38.75 -62.82 32.56
CA HIS A 4 -39.89 -62.78 31.63
C HIS A 4 -40.54 -61.37 31.78
N LEU A 5 -41.51 -61.06 30.90
CA LEU A 5 -42.63 -60.08 31.00
C LEU A 5 -42.35 -58.64 30.49
N SER A 6 -42.94 -58.16 29.38
CA SER A 6 -44.38 -57.89 29.05
C SER A 6 -44.87 -56.56 29.63
N ILE A 7 -45.77 -55.73 29.08
CA ILE A 7 -46.68 -55.62 27.91
C ILE A 7 -47.45 -54.26 28.23
N VAL A 8 -47.83 -53.33 27.34
CA VAL A 8 -49.16 -53.14 26.68
C VAL A 8 -49.34 -51.66 26.23
N SER A 9 -50.05 -51.53 25.10
CA SER A 9 -50.92 -50.48 24.48
C SER A 9 -50.88 -49.00 24.92
N LEU A 10 -50.87 -48.00 24.02
CA LEU A 10 -51.91 -47.54 23.06
C LEU A 10 -53.25 -47.18 23.71
N PHE A 11 -53.53 -45.87 23.87
CA PHE A 11 -54.85 -45.22 23.78
C PHE A 11 -54.69 -43.72 23.40
N LYS A 12 -55.29 -43.33 22.26
CA LYS A 12 -55.72 -41.96 21.86
C LYS A 12 -57.12 -41.69 22.49
N PRO A 13 -57.84 -40.52 22.37
CA PRO A 13 -57.56 -39.22 21.72
C PRO A 13 -58.06 -37.93 22.50
N LEU A 14 -57.87 -36.74 21.86
CA LEU A 14 -58.68 -35.50 21.90
C LEU A 14 -58.73 -34.66 23.21
N LEU A 15 -58.73 -33.31 23.27
CA LEU A 15 -58.69 -32.19 22.32
C LEU A 15 -58.46 -30.87 23.15
N ILE A 16 -57.98 -29.80 22.50
CA ILE A 16 -58.10 -28.36 22.82
C ILE A 16 -57.13 -27.75 23.86
N ALA A 17 -56.15 -26.96 23.40
CA ALA A 17 -56.19 -25.49 23.47
C ALA A 17 -54.89 -24.88 22.90
N ALA A 18 -55.07 -23.92 21.99
CA ALA A 18 -54.01 -23.16 21.36
C ALA A 18 -53.27 -22.27 22.38
N GLY A 19 -51.95 -22.39 22.42
CA GLY A 19 -51.04 -21.47 23.08
C GLY A 19 -49.89 -21.16 22.14
N LEU A 20 -49.98 -20.01 21.46
CA LEU A 20 -48.90 -19.40 20.69
C LEU A 20 -47.68 -19.17 21.58
N ILE A 21 -46.61 -19.95 21.38
CA ILE A 21 -45.27 -19.57 21.84
C ILE A 21 -44.53 -19.07 20.62
N SER A 22 -44.49 -17.75 20.48
CA SER A 22 -43.58 -17.04 19.60
C SER A 22 -42.15 -17.28 20.06
N SER A 23 -41.45 -18.24 19.43
CA SER A 23 -39.99 -18.27 19.49
C SER A 23 -39.47 -17.17 18.56
N SER A 24 -39.24 -15.99 19.12
CA SER A 24 -38.53 -14.91 18.45
C SER A 24 -37.15 -15.42 18.03
N PHE A 25 -36.93 -15.56 16.72
CA PHE A 25 -35.60 -15.67 16.15
C PHE A 25 -34.79 -14.45 16.58
N GLN A 26 -33.79 -14.64 17.44
CA GLN A 26 -32.75 -13.64 17.62
C GLN A 26 -32.00 -13.56 16.29
N ALA A 27 -32.16 -12.43 15.60
CA ALA A 27 -31.33 -12.07 14.48
C ALA A 27 -29.88 -12.01 14.98
N ILE A 28 -29.06 -12.97 14.56
CA ILE A 28 -27.61 -12.90 14.75
C ILE A 28 -27.15 -11.78 13.81
N SER A 29 -26.83 -10.63 14.38
CA SER A 29 -26.19 -9.53 13.67
C SER A 29 -24.82 -10.00 13.18
N VAL A 30 -24.62 -9.93 11.88
CA VAL A 30 -23.31 -10.06 11.24
C VAL A 30 -22.47 -8.86 11.66
N GLU A 31 -21.50 -9.06 12.55
CA GLU A 31 -20.49 -8.06 12.87
C GLU A 31 -19.47 -8.00 11.72
N PHE A 32 -19.38 -6.84 11.08
CA PHE A 32 -18.30 -6.53 10.16
C PHE A 32 -17.09 -6.08 10.99
N GLU A 33 -16.06 -6.93 11.12
CA GLU A 33 -14.79 -6.54 11.74
C GLU A 33 -14.07 -5.52 10.85
N GLY A 34 -14.03 -4.26 11.29
CA GLY A 34 -13.26 -3.18 10.67
C GLY A 34 -11.76 -3.45 10.69
N GLY A 35 -11.06 -2.96 9.65
CA GLY A 35 -9.65 -3.23 9.36
C GLY A 35 -8.69 -2.94 10.52
N ARG A 36 -7.67 -3.79 10.68
CA ARG A 36 -6.64 -3.71 11.73
C ARG A 36 -5.24 -3.65 11.14
N THR A 37 -4.34 -3.00 11.89
CA THR A 37 -2.89 -2.81 11.64
C THR A 37 -2.08 -4.11 11.86
N PRO A 38 -1.05 -4.42 11.03
CA PRO A 38 -0.14 -5.56 11.25
C PRO A 38 0.84 -5.39 12.43
N LEU A 39 1.61 -6.45 12.75
CA LEU A 39 2.52 -6.60 13.92
C LEU A 39 3.93 -5.97 13.74
N PRO A 40 4.53 -5.31 14.75
CA PRO A 40 5.94 -4.91 14.74
C PRO A 40 6.90 -6.11 14.63
N GLN A 41 8.01 -5.97 13.88
CA GLN A 41 9.13 -6.93 13.88
C GLN A 41 10.48 -6.20 14.02
N LYS A 42 11.41 -6.77 14.80
CA LYS A 42 12.83 -6.35 14.88
C LYS A 42 13.09 -4.89 15.31
N ASN A 43 12.46 -4.42 16.39
CA ASN A 43 12.64 -3.04 16.91
C ASN A 43 12.32 -1.92 15.89
N LEU A 44 11.51 -2.22 14.88
CA LEU A 44 10.98 -1.25 13.92
C LEU A 44 9.45 -1.25 14.03
N PRO A 45 8.80 -0.08 14.12
CA PRO A 45 7.35 0.02 14.21
C PRO A 45 6.70 -0.44 12.92
N THR A 46 5.42 -0.75 13.02
CA THR A 46 4.61 -1.20 11.90
C THR A 46 4.00 -0.05 11.15
N LEU A 47 4.32 0.10 9.86
CA LEU A 47 3.62 1.06 9.02
C LEU A 47 2.23 0.55 8.66
N GLY A 48 1.29 0.92 9.52
CA GLY A 48 -0.16 0.98 9.33
C GLY A 48 -0.86 1.87 10.38
N SER A 49 -0.08 2.54 11.23
CA SER A 49 -0.44 3.64 12.11
C SER A 49 0.48 4.84 11.76
N GLY A 50 0.03 6.06 11.99
CA GLY A 50 0.68 7.26 11.46
C GLY A 50 1.97 7.62 12.21
N LEU A 51 3.07 7.71 11.47
CA LEU A 51 4.31 8.36 11.94
C LEU A 51 4.04 9.87 12.13
N ALA A 52 3.88 10.34 13.37
CA ALA A 52 3.80 11.77 13.68
C ALA A 52 5.23 12.35 13.78
N MET A 53 5.55 13.34 12.94
CA MET A 53 6.84 14.05 13.00
C MET A 53 6.77 15.31 13.89
N SER A 54 7.86 15.57 14.60
CA SER A 54 8.05 16.55 15.70
C SER A 54 7.89 18.05 15.41
N LYS A 55 7.04 18.45 14.46
CA LYS A 55 6.68 19.87 14.27
C LYS A 55 5.16 20.12 14.13
N GLY A 56 4.33 19.08 14.23
CA GLY A 56 2.87 19.14 14.15
C GLY A 56 2.15 18.91 15.49
N TYR A 57 0.84 19.17 15.51
CA TYR A 57 -0.03 18.99 16.67
C TYR A 57 -1.30 18.28 16.19
N TYR A 58 -1.65 17.18 16.85
CA TYR A 58 -2.82 16.38 16.51
C TYR A 58 -3.91 16.52 17.58
N ARG A 59 -5.19 16.53 17.17
CA ARG A 59 -6.36 16.41 18.06
C ARG A 59 -7.15 15.16 17.68
N GLY A 60 -7.39 14.28 18.64
CA GLY A 60 -8.17 13.06 18.44
C GLY A 60 -9.68 13.26 18.41
N SER A 61 -10.38 12.28 17.84
CA SER A 61 -11.85 12.24 17.80
C SER A 61 -12.44 12.02 19.20
N PRO A 62 -13.52 12.73 19.58
CA PRO A 62 -14.18 12.53 20.86
C PRO A 62 -14.67 11.09 21.05
N MET A 63 -14.35 10.49 22.19
CA MET A 63 -14.74 9.11 22.52
C MET A 63 -15.72 9.01 23.70
N GLY A 64 -16.06 10.13 24.34
CA GLY A 64 -16.87 10.13 25.55
C GLY A 64 -16.07 9.74 26.79
N GLU A 65 -16.77 9.25 27.81
CA GLU A 65 -16.24 8.99 29.14
C GLU A 65 -15.91 7.51 29.35
N LEU A 66 -14.67 7.21 29.78
CA LEU A 66 -14.17 5.86 30.01
C LEU A 66 -13.84 5.62 31.49
N SER A 67 -14.53 4.67 32.13
CA SER A 67 -14.32 4.29 33.54
C SER A 67 -13.08 3.40 33.76
N GLY A 68 -12.55 2.82 32.69
CA GLY A 68 -11.28 2.11 32.64
C GLY A 68 -10.80 2.06 31.20
N TRP A 69 -9.49 2.11 30.98
CA TRP A 69 -8.92 2.18 29.63
C TRP A 69 -7.46 1.77 29.60
N THR A 70 -6.98 1.39 28.42
CA THR A 70 -5.55 1.15 28.17
C THR A 70 -5.13 1.91 26.94
N LEU A 71 -4.08 2.68 27.07
CA LEU A 71 -3.49 3.47 26.01
C LEU A 71 -2.09 2.95 25.73
N SER A 72 -1.76 2.77 24.46
CA SER A 72 -0.48 2.25 24.00
C SER A 72 0.09 3.18 22.94
N LEU A 73 1.41 3.40 22.92
CA LEU A 73 2.10 3.96 21.76
C LEU A 73 3.58 3.57 21.74
N TRP A 74 4.15 3.58 20.56
CA TRP A 74 5.59 3.54 20.33
C TRP A 74 6.12 4.95 20.07
N PHE A 75 7.33 5.25 20.55
CA PHE A 75 7.96 6.54 20.30
C PHE A 75 9.49 6.45 20.26
N GLU A 76 10.11 7.36 19.53
CA GLU A 76 11.57 7.53 19.42
C GLU A 76 11.91 8.98 19.76
N ALA A 77 12.58 9.23 20.89
CA ALA A 77 13.04 10.58 21.26
C ALA A 77 14.36 10.92 20.55
N ARG A 78 14.42 12.07 19.87
CA ARG A 78 15.61 12.55 19.14
C ARG A 78 16.49 13.48 19.97
N SER A 79 15.92 14.19 20.93
CA SER A 79 16.69 15.04 21.85
C SER A 79 16.23 14.84 23.29
N ASP A 80 17.00 15.37 24.24
CA ASP A 80 16.68 15.32 25.67
C ASP A 80 15.75 16.45 26.12
N LYS A 81 15.28 17.26 25.16
CA LYS A 81 14.39 18.39 25.40
C LYS A 81 13.05 17.90 25.93
N LYS A 82 12.45 18.71 26.80
CA LYS A 82 11.08 18.52 27.27
C LYS A 82 10.11 18.58 26.08
N GLY A 83 9.22 17.59 26.01
CA GLY A 83 8.08 17.66 25.10
C GLY A 83 6.98 16.65 25.40
N ASP A 84 5.74 17.03 25.09
CA ASP A 84 4.54 16.24 25.37
C ASP A 84 4.28 15.23 24.24
N LEU A 85 4.27 13.95 24.61
CA LEU A 85 3.89 12.84 23.73
C LEU A 85 2.37 12.80 23.53
N LEU A 86 1.62 12.92 24.63
CA LEU A 86 0.16 12.87 24.64
C LEU A 86 -0.42 13.78 25.73
N GLY A 87 -1.55 14.45 25.48
CA GLY A 87 -2.35 15.10 26.51
C GLY A 87 -3.84 14.76 26.41
N ILE A 88 -4.47 14.30 27.51
CA ILE A 88 -5.93 14.14 27.63
C ILE A 88 -6.49 15.41 28.27
N VAL A 89 -7.10 16.28 27.46
CA VAL A 89 -7.51 17.64 27.83
C VAL A 89 -8.87 17.64 28.50
N ARG A 90 -8.91 18.20 29.71
CA ARG A 90 -10.12 18.39 30.52
C ARG A 90 -10.70 19.79 30.37
N ASN A 91 -9.83 20.79 30.18
CA ASN A 91 -10.23 22.16 29.92
C ASN A 91 -9.23 22.84 28.98
N GLU A 92 -9.61 22.97 27.72
CA GLU A 92 -8.78 23.57 26.66
C GLU A 92 -8.49 25.05 26.91
N ASN A 93 -9.44 25.80 27.48
CA ASN A 93 -9.26 27.22 27.76
C ASN A 93 -8.18 27.47 28.83
N ASN A 94 -8.07 26.57 29.81
CA ASN A 94 -7.09 26.66 30.90
C ASN A 94 -5.82 25.80 30.66
N GLY A 95 -5.83 24.96 29.61
CA GLY A 95 -4.77 23.99 29.32
C GLY A 95 -4.63 22.92 30.42
N GLU A 96 -5.72 22.56 31.07
CA GLU A 96 -5.77 21.49 32.09
C GLU A 96 -5.87 20.14 31.37
N ALA A 97 -4.90 19.25 31.61
CA ALA A 97 -4.80 17.97 30.94
C ALA A 97 -4.00 16.96 31.77
N TYR A 98 -4.32 15.67 31.61
CA TYR A 98 -3.39 14.60 31.96
C TYR A 98 -2.36 14.47 30.85
N ARG A 99 -1.09 14.74 31.15
CA ARG A 99 -0.03 14.84 30.14
C ARG A 99 0.96 13.71 30.31
N LEU A 100 1.31 13.06 29.21
CA LEU A 100 2.48 12.20 29.07
C LEU A 100 3.61 13.03 28.46
N THR A 101 4.58 13.42 29.28
CA THR A 101 5.70 14.28 28.90
C THR A 101 7.00 13.49 28.95
N TYR A 102 7.80 13.61 27.90
CA TYR A 102 9.20 13.17 27.86
C TYR A 102 10.14 14.33 28.22
N GLU A 103 11.17 14.05 29.01
CA GLU A 103 12.28 14.98 29.29
C GLU A 103 13.50 14.18 29.76
N SER A 104 14.66 14.39 29.13
CA SER A 104 15.96 13.84 29.57
C SER A 104 15.92 12.35 29.97
N GLY A 105 15.44 11.50 29.04
CA GLY A 105 15.39 10.04 29.25
C GLY A 105 14.30 9.55 30.23
N SER A 106 13.41 10.45 30.67
CA SER A 106 12.32 10.14 31.59
C SER A 106 10.96 10.43 30.95
N LEU A 107 10.00 9.55 31.21
CA LEU A 107 8.58 9.79 30.96
C LEU A 107 7.90 10.25 32.22
N SER A 108 6.84 11.00 32.04
CA SER A 108 6.02 11.37 33.16
C SER A 108 4.58 11.59 32.80
N PHE A 109 3.67 11.08 33.64
CA PHE A 109 2.23 11.14 33.40
C PHE A 109 1.48 11.72 34.58
N GLY A 110 0.62 12.71 34.35
CA GLY A 110 -0.25 13.26 35.39
C GLY A 110 -0.84 14.62 35.05
N ASP A 111 -1.51 15.25 36.01
CA ASP A 111 -2.09 16.59 35.84
C ASP A 111 -1.35 17.62 36.70
N PRO A 112 -0.40 18.39 36.11
CA PRO A 112 0.39 19.36 36.86
C PRO A 112 -0.41 20.61 37.26
N LYS A 113 -1.61 20.84 36.71
CA LYS A 113 -2.43 22.04 36.93
C LYS A 113 -3.68 21.78 37.77
N GLN A 114 -3.90 20.55 38.26
CA GLN A 114 -5.08 20.22 39.05
C GLN A 114 -5.07 20.95 40.40
N LYS A 115 -5.94 21.96 40.54
CA LYS A 115 -5.96 22.92 41.68
C LYS A 115 -6.02 22.32 43.09
N LYS A 116 -6.55 21.09 43.25
CA LYS A 116 -6.79 20.50 44.58
C LYS A 116 -5.81 19.40 44.98
N ARG A 117 -5.22 18.65 44.03
CA ARG A 117 -4.32 17.50 44.28
C ARG A 117 -3.45 17.21 43.04
N PRO A 118 -2.42 18.02 42.73
CA PRO A 118 -1.53 17.72 41.61
C PRO A 118 -0.79 16.41 41.89
N TRP A 119 -0.66 15.57 40.87
CA TRP A 119 0.11 14.33 40.95
C TRP A 119 0.75 14.04 39.60
N LYS A 120 1.86 13.31 39.66
CA LYS A 120 2.66 12.93 38.49
C LYS A 120 3.39 11.64 38.80
N LEU A 121 3.23 10.65 37.92
CA LEU A 121 4.07 9.46 37.89
C LEU A 121 5.28 9.76 37.02
N VAL A 122 6.46 9.30 37.45
CA VAL A 122 7.71 9.49 36.72
C VAL A 122 8.36 8.13 36.51
N VAL A 123 8.78 7.88 35.28
CA VAL A 123 9.40 6.64 34.83
C VAL A 123 10.72 6.98 34.15
N LYS A 124 11.80 6.33 34.55
CA LYS A 124 13.13 6.47 33.92
C LYS A 124 13.38 5.30 32.97
N GLY A 125 14.37 5.44 32.09
CA GLY A 125 14.85 4.34 31.25
C GLY A 125 14.43 4.41 29.79
N VAL A 126 13.98 5.58 29.32
CA VAL A 126 13.75 5.80 27.89
C VAL A 126 15.08 5.82 27.16
N LYS A 127 15.22 4.97 26.13
CA LYS A 127 16.41 4.93 25.28
C LYS A 127 16.26 5.94 24.14
N LYS A 128 17.09 6.98 24.14
CA LYS A 128 17.15 7.99 23.07
C LYS A 128 17.55 7.34 21.74
N GLU A 129 17.02 7.87 20.63
CA GLU A 129 17.26 7.37 19.25
C GLU A 129 16.93 5.87 19.07
N GLN A 130 16.07 5.33 19.94
CA GLN A 130 15.53 3.98 19.86
C GLN A 130 14.02 4.03 20.04
N TRP A 131 13.33 3.04 19.46
CA TRP A 131 11.91 2.85 19.71
C TRP A 131 11.68 2.35 21.12
N ASN A 132 10.80 3.03 21.84
CA ASN A 132 10.33 2.67 23.17
C ASN A 132 8.81 2.50 23.10
N HIS A 133 8.29 1.47 23.77
CA HIS A 133 6.86 1.23 23.90
C HIS A 133 6.38 1.72 25.26
N VAL A 134 5.42 2.63 25.29
CA VAL A 134 4.78 3.06 26.54
C VAL A 134 3.32 2.66 26.54
N VAL A 135 2.90 2.07 27.65
CA VAL A 135 1.50 1.74 27.92
C VAL A 135 1.06 2.42 29.20
N ILE A 136 -0.10 3.06 29.17
CA ILE A 136 -0.79 3.54 30.36
C ILE A 136 -2.09 2.76 30.48
N SER A 137 -2.19 1.92 31.51
CA SER A 137 -3.42 1.20 31.81
C SER A 137 -4.06 1.73 33.07
N TYR A 138 -5.30 2.19 32.94
CA TYR A 138 -6.08 2.81 34.00
C TYR A 138 -7.29 1.93 34.37
N GLY A 139 -7.34 1.51 35.63
CA GLY A 139 -8.53 0.95 36.25
C GLY A 139 -9.01 1.85 37.38
N GLN A 140 -10.31 2.09 37.48
CA GLN A 140 -10.88 2.93 38.56
C GLN A 140 -10.48 2.46 39.98
N ALA A 141 -10.38 1.15 40.18
CA ALA A 141 -10.02 0.55 41.47
C ALA A 141 -8.52 0.67 41.79
N THR A 142 -7.66 0.69 40.77
CA THR A 142 -6.20 0.54 40.89
C THR A 142 -5.43 1.82 40.59
N GLY A 143 -6.03 2.78 39.87
CA GLY A 143 -5.35 3.97 39.37
C GLY A 143 -4.53 3.69 38.09
N PRO A 144 -3.87 4.73 37.54
CA PRO A 144 -3.10 4.60 36.30
C PRO A 144 -1.79 3.86 36.54
N THR A 145 -1.45 2.95 35.64
CA THR A 145 -0.22 2.16 35.68
C THR A 145 0.57 2.42 34.42
N ILE A 146 1.85 2.75 34.55
CA ILE A 146 2.74 2.98 33.40
C ILE A 146 3.65 1.77 33.22
N TYR A 147 3.69 1.28 31.99
CA TYR A 147 4.64 0.28 31.54
C TYR A 147 5.55 0.90 30.47
N LEU A 148 6.83 0.57 30.54
CA LEU A 148 7.82 0.93 29.54
C LEU A 148 8.44 -0.36 29.02
N ASN A 149 8.32 -0.63 27.72
CA ASN A 149 8.83 -1.85 27.09
C ASN A 149 8.35 -3.13 27.78
N ALA A 150 7.03 -3.22 28.04
CA ALA A 150 6.34 -4.27 28.80
C ALA A 150 6.68 -4.39 30.30
N GLU A 151 7.67 -3.67 30.79
CA GLU A 151 8.00 -3.67 32.22
C GLU A 151 7.09 -2.70 32.98
N LYS A 152 6.53 -3.14 34.10
CA LYS A 152 5.72 -2.28 34.98
C LYS A 152 6.64 -1.31 35.73
N MET A 153 6.52 -0.02 35.45
CA MET A 153 7.44 0.99 35.98
C MET A 153 6.86 1.82 37.12
N ALA A 154 5.57 2.18 37.05
CA ALA A 154 4.94 3.03 38.04
C ALA A 154 3.44 2.72 38.20
N GLN A 155 2.93 2.92 39.41
CA GLN A 155 1.52 2.74 39.78
C GLN A 155 1.03 3.98 40.53
N GLY A 156 -0.06 4.56 40.04
CA GLY A 156 -0.80 5.64 40.70
C GLY A 156 -1.77 5.12 41.76
N GLY A 157 -2.30 6.04 42.54
CA GLY A 157 -3.33 5.78 43.55
C GLY A 157 -4.75 5.78 42.99
N ARG A 158 -5.66 5.12 43.70
CA ARG A 158 -7.09 5.09 43.40
C ARG A 158 -7.67 6.51 43.31
N GLY A 159 -8.50 6.77 42.29
CA GLY A 159 -9.22 8.04 42.12
C GLY A 159 -8.38 9.22 41.63
N GLN A 160 -7.09 9.04 41.33
CA GLN A 160 -6.22 10.10 40.80
C GLN A 160 -6.66 10.65 39.44
N MET A 161 -7.38 9.84 38.64
CA MET A 161 -7.95 10.26 37.37
C MET A 161 -9.45 10.56 37.43
N GLY A 162 -10.06 10.58 38.63
CA GLY A 162 -11.52 10.68 38.81
C GLY A 162 -12.23 9.32 38.68
N TYR A 163 -13.57 9.33 38.64
CA TYR A 163 -14.36 8.10 38.46
C TYR A 163 -14.36 7.58 37.01
N ALA A 164 -14.17 8.47 36.05
CA ALA A 164 -13.95 8.14 34.66
C ALA A 164 -13.18 9.28 33.95
N THR A 165 -12.55 8.95 32.83
CA THR A 165 -11.70 9.84 32.04
C THR A 165 -12.46 10.27 30.79
N GLN A 166 -12.63 11.58 30.60
CA GLN A 166 -13.23 12.13 29.37
C GLN A 166 -12.17 12.17 28.25
N PHE A 167 -12.42 11.43 27.19
CA PHE A 167 -11.60 11.41 25.96
C PHE A 167 -12.24 12.25 24.84
N ASP A 168 -13.00 13.27 25.20
CA ASP A 168 -13.60 14.20 24.22
C ASP A 168 -12.56 15.08 23.52
N HIS A 169 -11.39 15.20 24.14
CA HIS A 169 -10.32 16.06 23.69
C HIS A 169 -8.97 15.50 24.11
N TYR A 170 -8.18 14.98 23.17
CA TYR A 170 -6.81 14.54 23.44
C TYR A 170 -5.87 14.86 22.28
N HIS A 171 -4.57 14.95 22.56
CA HIS A 171 -3.58 15.48 21.62
C HIS A 171 -2.26 14.74 21.64
N PHE A 172 -1.49 14.84 20.56
CA PHE A 172 -0.11 14.35 20.49
C PHE A 172 0.88 15.44 20.14
N GLY A 173 2.13 15.21 20.53
CA GLY A 173 3.29 15.95 20.04
C GLY A 173 3.46 17.37 20.60
N ALA A 174 2.47 17.89 21.35
CA ALA A 174 2.55 19.19 22.01
C ALA A 174 1.60 19.30 23.21
N ALA A 175 1.97 20.17 24.14
CA ALA A 175 1.14 20.56 25.27
C ALA A 175 0.11 21.62 24.88
N VAL A 176 -1.15 21.44 25.29
CA VAL A 176 -2.15 22.51 25.26
C VAL A 176 -1.93 23.44 26.46
N LEU A 177 -1.50 24.67 26.21
CA LEU A 177 -1.16 25.64 27.26
C LEU A 177 -2.37 26.46 27.73
N GLY A 178 -3.43 26.53 26.92
CA GLY A 178 -4.66 27.29 27.18
C GLY A 178 -4.98 28.29 26.06
N LYS A 179 -6.26 28.62 25.86
CA LYS A 179 -6.73 29.63 24.89
C LYS A 179 -6.16 29.43 23.47
N GLY A 180 -6.11 28.18 23.00
CA GLY A 180 -5.57 27.83 21.69
C GLY A 180 -4.05 27.96 21.53
N LYS A 181 -3.30 28.14 22.63
CA LYS A 181 -1.84 28.15 22.62
C LYS A 181 -1.27 26.75 22.88
N TYR A 182 -0.19 26.43 22.17
CA TYR A 182 0.53 25.16 22.28
C TYR A 182 2.01 25.41 22.58
N GLY A 183 2.69 24.44 23.18
CA GLY A 183 4.11 24.50 23.51
C GLY A 183 4.62 23.14 23.96
N ASP A 184 5.85 23.06 24.49
CA ASP A 184 6.48 21.79 24.88
C ASP A 184 6.37 20.73 23.76
N TYR A 185 6.80 21.10 22.54
CA TYR A 185 6.73 20.20 21.38
C TYR A 185 7.68 19.01 21.56
N PHE A 186 7.16 17.80 21.37
CA PHE A 186 7.96 16.59 21.44
C PHE A 186 8.90 16.47 20.26
N ASP A 187 10.20 16.40 20.54
CA ASP A 187 11.26 16.23 19.54
C ASP A 187 11.58 14.75 19.34
N GLY A 188 10.79 14.10 18.49
CA GLY A 188 10.91 12.68 18.18
C GLY A 188 9.88 12.19 17.17
N LYS A 189 9.65 10.88 17.16
CA LYS A 189 8.59 10.20 16.40
C LYS A 189 7.62 9.52 17.36
N ILE A 190 6.35 9.45 16.98
CA ILE A 190 5.31 8.69 17.68
C ILE A 190 4.63 7.78 16.65
N ASP A 191 4.32 6.55 17.02
CA ASP A 191 3.68 5.55 16.16
C ASP A 191 2.86 4.52 16.97
N ASP A 192 2.07 3.68 16.29
CA ASP A 192 1.33 2.54 16.88
C ASP A 192 0.49 2.92 18.12
N PHE A 193 -0.25 4.02 18.01
CA PHE A 193 -1.19 4.45 19.05
C PHE A 193 -2.42 3.55 19.11
N GLU A 194 -2.70 2.98 20.28
CA GLU A 194 -3.93 2.23 20.55
C GLU A 194 -4.64 2.76 21.79
N LEU A 195 -5.97 2.76 21.77
CA LEU A 195 -6.81 3.05 22.93
C LEU A 195 -7.90 1.98 23.06
N HIS A 196 -7.92 1.33 24.20
CA HIS A 196 -8.88 0.29 24.57
C HIS A 196 -9.78 0.79 25.70
N ASN A 197 -11.05 0.44 25.67
CA ASN A 197 -12.07 0.86 26.66
C ASN A 197 -12.05 0.04 27.97
N ARG A 198 -10.93 -0.62 28.27
CA ARG A 198 -10.73 -1.39 29.50
C ARG A 198 -9.26 -1.39 29.93
N PRO A 199 -8.98 -1.58 31.23
CA PRO A 199 -7.63 -1.85 31.70
C PRO A 199 -7.14 -3.22 31.17
N PHE A 200 -5.84 -3.29 30.90
CA PHE A 200 -5.11 -4.49 30.52
C PHE A 200 -4.23 -4.91 31.69
N ASP A 201 -4.04 -6.21 31.84
CA ASP A 201 -3.10 -6.76 32.81
C ASP A 201 -1.66 -6.87 32.25
N GLY A 202 -0.72 -7.33 33.07
CA GLY A 202 0.69 -7.45 32.67
C GLY A 202 0.95 -8.48 31.55
N GLU A 203 0.13 -9.53 31.45
CA GLU A 203 0.25 -10.55 30.40
C GLU A 203 -0.26 -9.97 29.08
N GLU A 204 -1.39 -9.27 29.11
CA GLU A 204 -1.94 -8.56 27.96
C GLU A 204 -1.00 -7.47 27.45
N ILE A 205 -0.33 -6.74 28.36
CA ILE A 205 0.66 -5.72 27.99
C ILE A 205 1.93 -6.33 27.41
N SER A 206 2.37 -7.47 27.95
CA SER A 206 3.48 -8.23 27.38
C SER A 206 3.14 -8.72 25.97
N LYS A 207 1.93 -9.23 25.77
CA LYS A 207 1.41 -9.58 24.45
C LYS A 207 1.37 -8.35 23.55
N LEU A 208 0.84 -7.21 24.01
CA LEU A 208 0.76 -5.96 23.25
C LEU A 208 2.14 -5.47 22.79
N ASN A 209 3.15 -5.50 23.67
CA ASN A 209 4.52 -5.15 23.32
C ASN A 209 5.16 -6.10 22.29
N GLN A 210 4.73 -7.36 22.27
CA GLN A 210 5.11 -8.36 21.26
C GLN A 210 4.21 -8.29 19.99
N GLY A 211 3.29 -7.32 19.91
CA GLY A 211 2.36 -7.11 18.81
C GLY A 211 1.02 -7.84 18.93
N GLY A 212 0.75 -8.56 20.01
CA GLY A 212 -0.53 -9.25 20.25
C GLY A 212 -1.74 -8.33 20.04
N ALA A 213 -2.67 -8.74 19.18
CA ALA A 213 -3.84 -7.94 18.81
C ALA A 213 -5.00 -8.13 19.79
N PHE A 214 -5.64 -7.04 20.18
CA PHE A 214 -6.81 -7.05 21.06
C PHE A 214 -8.06 -6.54 20.31
N PRO A 215 -9.19 -7.25 20.35
CA PRO A 215 -10.46 -6.75 19.82
C PRO A 215 -10.95 -5.55 20.67
N GLY A 216 -11.56 -4.55 20.03
CA GLY A 216 -12.19 -3.42 20.72
C GLY A 216 -11.35 -2.13 20.82
N SER A 217 -10.30 -1.96 20.01
CA SER A 217 -9.63 -0.66 19.87
C SER A 217 -10.62 0.40 19.39
N LEU A 218 -10.66 1.52 20.09
CA LEU A 218 -11.63 2.59 19.91
C LEU A 218 -11.26 3.58 18.78
N ILE A 219 -10.12 3.38 18.12
CA ILE A 219 -9.52 4.39 17.24
C ILE A 219 -9.49 3.93 15.79
N ALA A 220 -10.03 4.77 14.91
CA ALA A 220 -9.77 4.77 13.47
C ALA A 220 -8.84 5.95 13.15
N TRP A 221 -7.63 5.71 12.59
CA TRP A 221 -6.68 6.80 12.29
C TRP A 221 -6.62 7.19 10.81
N ASN A 222 -6.14 8.42 10.59
CA ASN A 222 -6.67 9.44 9.69
C ASN A 222 -5.54 10.23 8.96
N ASP A 223 -5.62 10.35 7.64
CA ASP A 223 -4.63 10.88 6.67
C ASP A 223 -4.49 12.42 6.61
N PHE A 224 -4.70 13.15 7.72
CA PHE A 224 -4.81 14.62 7.71
C PHE A 224 -3.50 15.39 7.50
N GLU A 225 -2.39 15.02 8.16
CA GLU A 225 -1.16 15.85 8.15
C GLU A 225 -0.18 15.56 7.00
N ASN A 226 -0.44 14.52 6.19
CA ASN A 226 0.36 14.19 4.99
C ASN A 226 -0.35 14.66 3.71
N VAL A 227 -0.94 15.85 3.76
CA VAL A 227 -1.77 16.39 2.67
C VAL A 227 -1.29 17.79 2.31
N ASN A 228 -1.02 18.00 1.03
CA ASN A 228 -0.73 19.33 0.53
C ASN A 228 -2.03 20.14 0.37
N HIS A 229 -2.62 20.54 1.50
CA HIS A 229 -3.87 21.31 1.53
C HIS A 229 -3.77 22.60 0.72
N ARG A 230 -2.58 23.22 0.72
CA ARG A 230 -2.32 24.44 -0.05
C ARG A 230 -2.57 24.24 -1.55
N GLU A 231 -2.17 23.10 -2.11
CA GLU A 231 -2.41 22.78 -3.52
C GLU A 231 -3.84 22.32 -3.77
N LEU A 232 -4.39 21.49 -2.89
CA LEU A 232 -5.67 20.81 -3.13
C LEU A 232 -6.89 21.65 -2.76
N ALA A 233 -6.78 22.60 -1.84
CA ALA A 233 -7.93 23.38 -1.35
C ALA A 233 -8.38 24.48 -2.31
N TYR A 234 -7.53 24.93 -3.23
CA TYR A 234 -7.92 25.94 -4.21
C TYR A 234 -8.42 25.29 -5.50
N PHE A 235 -9.60 25.74 -5.95
CA PHE A 235 -10.13 25.42 -7.27
C PHE A 235 -10.35 26.74 -8.02
N ASN A 236 -9.82 26.83 -9.24
CA ASN A 236 -9.97 28.03 -10.04
C ASN A 236 -11.35 28.08 -10.71
N SER A 237 -12.31 28.60 -9.98
CA SER A 237 -13.68 28.85 -10.42
C SER A 237 -13.82 29.70 -11.71
N ALA A 238 -12.80 30.46 -12.11
CA ALA A 238 -12.80 31.26 -13.35
C ALA A 238 -12.26 30.48 -14.57
N LYS A 239 -11.57 29.36 -14.34
CA LYS A 239 -11.09 28.42 -15.35
C LYS A 239 -11.36 26.99 -14.84
N PRO A 240 -12.63 26.55 -14.85
CA PRO A 240 -12.99 25.26 -14.28
C PRO A 240 -12.33 24.11 -15.04
N ASP A 241 -11.78 23.15 -14.29
CA ASP A 241 -11.34 21.86 -14.80
C ASP A 241 -12.52 20.88 -14.71
N ASP A 242 -13.24 20.71 -15.83
CA ASP A 242 -14.44 19.88 -15.88
C ASP A 242 -14.14 18.38 -15.68
N ASP A 243 -12.97 17.91 -16.09
CA ASP A 243 -12.54 16.51 -15.85
C ASP A 243 -12.30 16.25 -14.36
N TYR A 244 -11.71 17.22 -13.66
CA TYR A 244 -11.52 17.17 -12.22
C TYR A 244 -12.86 17.16 -11.46
N LEU A 245 -13.83 17.98 -11.89
CA LEU A 245 -15.17 18.01 -11.31
C LEU A 245 -15.97 16.74 -11.63
N GLU A 246 -15.79 16.17 -12.82
CA GLU A 246 -16.40 14.88 -13.20
C GLU A 246 -15.83 13.71 -12.38
N ALA A 247 -14.51 13.72 -12.10
CA ALA A 247 -13.91 12.77 -11.18
C ALA A 247 -14.51 12.91 -9.76
N GLY A 248 -14.70 14.15 -9.28
CA GLY A 248 -15.39 14.44 -8.02
C GLY A 248 -16.83 13.93 -7.99
N ARG A 249 -17.58 14.09 -9.10
CA ARG A 249 -18.94 13.58 -9.25
C ARG A 249 -19.00 12.05 -9.17
N LYS A 250 -18.09 11.36 -9.85
CA LYS A 250 -18.01 9.89 -9.81
C LYS A 250 -17.75 9.39 -8.37
N LEU A 251 -16.83 10.05 -7.66
CA LEU A 251 -16.53 9.75 -6.26
C LEU A 251 -17.74 10.02 -5.35
N TYR A 252 -18.45 11.13 -5.55
CA TYR A 252 -19.69 11.44 -4.84
C TYR A 252 -20.75 10.35 -5.05
N LEU A 253 -20.97 9.97 -6.32
CA LEU A 253 -21.95 8.94 -6.69
C LEU A 253 -21.69 7.60 -6.01
N GLN A 254 -20.42 7.21 -5.94
CA GLN A 254 -19.99 5.93 -5.38
C GLN A 254 -20.05 5.89 -3.84
N ASN A 255 -19.87 7.03 -3.17
CA ASN A 255 -19.54 7.05 -1.74
C ASN A 255 -20.54 7.83 -0.87
N CYS A 256 -21.31 8.74 -1.44
CA CYS A 256 -22.12 9.69 -0.66
C CYS A 256 -23.64 9.53 -0.88
N THR A 257 -24.05 8.88 -1.97
CA THR A 257 -25.46 8.84 -2.41
C THR A 257 -26.37 7.99 -1.52
N SER A 258 -25.81 7.03 -0.78
CA SER A 258 -26.52 6.25 0.23
C SER A 258 -27.16 7.14 1.31
N CYS A 259 -26.62 8.34 1.53
CA CYS A 259 -27.13 9.29 2.50
C CYS A 259 -27.62 10.61 1.87
N HIS A 260 -26.90 11.17 0.89
CA HIS A 260 -27.06 12.56 0.44
C HIS A 260 -27.82 12.76 -0.88
N SER A 261 -28.59 11.77 -1.34
CA SER A 261 -29.31 11.75 -2.63
C SER A 261 -28.40 11.78 -3.86
N LYS A 262 -28.87 11.20 -4.98
CA LYS A 262 -28.04 10.97 -6.18
C LYS A 262 -27.61 12.27 -6.87
N ASP A 263 -28.47 13.27 -6.84
CA ASP A 263 -28.25 14.60 -7.43
C ASP A 263 -27.70 15.61 -6.43
N GLY A 264 -27.60 15.24 -5.14
CA GLY A 264 -27.18 16.11 -4.03
C GLY A 264 -28.14 17.26 -3.75
N THR A 265 -29.34 17.24 -4.35
CA THR A 265 -30.31 18.35 -4.26
C THR A 265 -31.69 17.92 -3.83
N THR A 266 -32.11 16.74 -4.26
CA THR A 266 -33.31 16.10 -3.74
C THR A 266 -33.12 15.86 -2.24
N PRO A 267 -34.18 15.97 -1.40
CA PRO A 267 -34.10 15.66 0.01
C PRO A 267 -33.29 14.37 0.27
N PRO A 268 -32.33 14.41 1.21
CA PRO A 268 -31.45 13.28 1.49
C PRO A 268 -32.25 12.01 1.84
N ILE A 269 -31.78 10.85 1.37
CA ILE A 269 -32.40 9.55 1.66
C ILE A 269 -32.39 9.28 3.17
N ASN A 270 -31.31 9.68 3.84
CA ASN A 270 -31.26 9.73 5.29
C ASN A 270 -31.85 11.07 5.77
N PRO A 271 -33.01 11.09 6.47
CA PRO A 271 -33.63 12.34 6.92
C PRO A 271 -32.79 13.14 7.93
N LEU A 272 -31.77 12.51 8.53
CA LEU A 272 -30.81 13.17 9.42
C LEU A 272 -29.59 13.74 8.67
N ALA A 273 -29.41 13.39 7.39
CA ALA A 273 -28.34 13.95 6.57
C ALA A 273 -28.70 15.38 6.14
N ARG A 274 -27.68 16.25 6.08
CA ARG A 274 -27.85 17.66 5.70
C ARG A 274 -28.18 17.78 4.21
N SER A 275 -29.10 18.68 3.88
CA SER A 275 -29.30 19.14 2.50
C SER A 275 -28.27 20.20 2.12
N PHE A 276 -27.55 19.97 1.01
CA PHE A 276 -26.55 20.91 0.51
C PHE A 276 -27.14 22.22 -0.02
N THR A 277 -28.43 22.24 -0.36
CA THR A 277 -29.11 23.39 -0.97
C THR A 277 -30.06 24.13 -0.04
N LYS A 278 -30.35 23.60 1.15
CA LYS A 278 -31.28 24.23 2.09
C LYS A 278 -30.64 24.67 3.40
N ASN A 279 -29.48 24.11 3.75
CA ASN A 279 -28.90 24.31 5.07
C ASN A 279 -27.45 24.78 4.98
N LYS A 280 -27.10 25.82 5.72
CA LYS A 280 -25.70 26.28 5.87
C LYS A 280 -24.82 25.16 6.45
N MET A 281 -23.58 25.05 5.97
CA MET A 281 -22.61 24.10 6.53
C MET A 281 -22.19 24.53 7.95
N GLU A 282 -22.54 23.73 8.95
CA GLU A 282 -22.29 24.06 10.36
C GLU A 282 -20.81 23.99 10.76
N ASN A 283 -20.06 23.08 10.15
CA ASN A 283 -18.62 22.94 10.41
C ASN A 283 -17.75 23.78 9.47
N GLY A 284 -18.36 24.78 8.80
CA GLY A 284 -17.72 25.62 7.77
C GLY A 284 -17.93 25.08 6.36
N GLY A 285 -18.22 25.99 5.42
CA GLY A 285 -18.48 25.65 4.01
C GLY A 285 -17.27 25.83 3.09
N ASP A 286 -16.13 26.32 3.59
CA ASP A 286 -14.88 26.41 2.85
C ASP A 286 -14.26 25.01 2.57
N PRO A 287 -13.37 24.85 1.57
CA PRO A 287 -12.87 23.54 1.16
C PRO A 287 -12.13 22.80 2.28
N TYR A 288 -11.41 23.51 3.14
CA TYR A 288 -10.66 22.90 4.25
C TYR A 288 -11.58 22.49 5.41
N SER A 289 -12.61 23.28 5.69
CA SER A 289 -13.66 22.91 6.66
C SER A 289 -14.50 21.72 6.20
N MET A 290 -14.86 21.67 4.93
CA MET A 290 -15.52 20.50 4.35
C MET A 290 -14.57 19.29 4.34
N PHE A 291 -13.28 19.50 4.11
CA PHE A 291 -12.26 18.46 4.22
C PHE A 291 -12.23 17.87 5.62
N LYS A 292 -12.15 18.70 6.67
CA LYS A 292 -12.25 18.25 8.06
C LYS A 292 -13.53 17.45 8.32
N THR A 293 -14.66 17.86 7.74
CA THR A 293 -15.94 17.16 7.89
C THR A 293 -15.91 15.77 7.26
N LEU A 294 -15.38 15.63 6.03
CA LEU A 294 -15.21 14.31 5.41
C LEU A 294 -14.17 13.45 6.14
N THR A 295 -13.21 14.09 6.79
CA THR A 295 -12.05 13.45 7.42
C THR A 295 -12.34 12.97 8.83
N TYR A 296 -13.09 13.73 9.63
CA TYR A 296 -13.41 13.42 11.02
C TYR A 296 -14.86 12.95 11.22
N GLY A 297 -15.67 12.99 10.16
CA GLY A 297 -17.12 12.91 10.30
C GLY A 297 -17.68 14.16 10.99
N PHE A 298 -19.00 14.22 11.10
CA PHE A 298 -19.68 15.28 11.85
C PHE A 298 -21.09 14.84 12.25
N ARG A 299 -21.36 14.80 13.55
CA ARG A 299 -22.62 14.26 14.13
C ARG A 299 -22.88 12.83 13.60
N ASN A 300 -24.00 12.61 12.93
CA ASN A 300 -24.38 11.31 12.37
C ASN A 300 -23.67 10.99 11.03
N MET A 301 -22.87 11.91 10.50
CA MET A 301 -22.05 11.66 9.31
C MET A 301 -20.76 10.96 9.74
N MET A 302 -20.59 9.71 9.32
CA MET A 302 -19.35 8.97 9.57
C MET A 302 -18.17 9.57 8.78
N PRO A 303 -16.93 9.45 9.29
CA PRO A 303 -15.73 9.77 8.51
C PRO A 303 -15.70 9.00 7.18
N SER A 304 -15.31 9.68 6.10
CA SER A 304 -15.15 9.12 4.76
C SER A 304 -13.77 8.49 4.57
N VAL A 305 -13.46 7.50 5.40
CA VAL A 305 -12.16 6.78 5.42
C VAL A 305 -11.80 6.10 4.10
N GLN A 306 -12.80 5.85 3.25
CA GLN A 306 -12.64 5.28 1.92
C GLN A 306 -12.10 6.26 0.87
N LEU A 307 -12.10 7.56 1.17
CA LEU A 307 -11.56 8.61 0.28
C LEU A 307 -10.20 9.07 0.80
N ASN A 308 -9.18 9.08 -0.06
CA ASN A 308 -7.90 9.75 0.25
C ASN A 308 -8.06 11.27 0.20
N PRO A 309 -7.03 12.04 0.60
CA PRO A 309 -7.18 13.47 0.78
C PRO A 309 -7.49 14.24 -0.52
N ALA A 310 -6.80 13.90 -1.62
CA ALA A 310 -7.05 14.51 -2.91
C ALA A 310 -8.47 14.20 -3.42
N ASP A 311 -8.96 12.98 -3.21
CA ASP A 311 -10.30 12.56 -3.61
C ASP A 311 -11.39 13.22 -2.76
N ARG A 312 -11.15 13.45 -1.46
CA ARG A 312 -12.04 14.30 -0.64
C ARG A 312 -12.12 15.70 -1.22
N TYR A 313 -11.01 16.31 -1.61
CA TYR A 313 -11.01 17.62 -2.26
C TYR A 313 -11.76 17.63 -3.59
N LYS A 314 -11.63 16.59 -4.43
CA LYS A 314 -12.44 16.47 -5.66
C LYS A 314 -13.93 16.44 -5.36
N VAL A 315 -14.38 15.64 -4.40
CA VAL A 315 -15.79 15.58 -3.98
C VAL A 315 -16.24 16.94 -3.45
N ILE A 316 -15.42 17.59 -2.63
CA ILE A 316 -15.71 18.91 -2.06
C ILE A 316 -15.86 19.96 -3.15
N HIS A 317 -14.94 20.00 -4.11
CA HIS A 317 -14.98 20.95 -5.22
C HIS A 317 -16.18 20.69 -6.14
N TYR A 318 -16.50 19.42 -6.42
CA TYR A 318 -17.74 19.07 -7.11
C TYR A 318 -18.99 19.58 -6.38
N LEU A 319 -19.12 19.28 -5.08
CA LEU A 319 -20.25 19.75 -4.27
C LEU A 319 -20.34 21.27 -4.24
N ARG A 320 -19.21 21.95 -4.03
CA ARG A 320 -19.14 23.40 -3.95
C ARG A 320 -19.51 24.06 -5.27
N GLU A 321 -18.91 23.64 -6.37
CA GLU A 321 -19.02 24.33 -7.65
C GLU A 321 -20.28 23.93 -8.44
N LYS A 322 -20.65 22.64 -8.47
CA LYS A 322 -21.77 22.15 -9.29
C LYS A 322 -23.09 22.01 -8.54
N ILE A 323 -23.07 22.03 -7.20
CA ILE A 323 -24.30 21.91 -6.40
C ILE A 323 -24.57 23.20 -5.64
N ILE A 324 -23.69 23.57 -4.71
CA ILE A 324 -23.94 24.71 -3.81
C ILE A 324 -23.91 26.02 -4.59
N ARG A 325 -22.86 26.27 -5.38
CA ARG A 325 -22.72 27.53 -6.13
C ARG A 325 -23.77 27.73 -7.21
N GLU A 326 -24.18 26.65 -7.89
CA GLU A 326 -25.17 26.73 -8.97
C GLU A 326 -26.61 26.79 -8.46
N LYS A 327 -26.92 26.13 -7.33
CA LYS A 327 -28.31 25.89 -6.92
C LYS A 327 -28.69 26.48 -5.55
N ALA A 328 -27.71 26.95 -4.78
CA ALA A 328 -27.89 27.58 -3.47
C ALA A 328 -26.76 28.58 -3.20
N THR A 329 -26.61 29.57 -4.08
CA THR A 329 -25.52 30.56 -4.08
C THR A 329 -25.38 31.28 -2.74
N GLU A 330 -26.47 31.48 -2.01
CA GLU A 330 -26.50 32.08 -0.68
C GLU A 330 -25.80 31.23 0.40
N LEU A 331 -25.64 29.93 0.17
CA LEU A 331 -24.91 29.01 1.03
C LEU A 331 -23.44 28.84 0.62
N TYR A 332 -23.03 29.38 -0.53
CA TYR A 332 -21.68 29.26 -1.06
C TYR A 332 -20.68 30.13 -0.28
N VAL A 333 -19.69 29.48 0.34
CA VAL A 333 -18.59 30.17 1.02
C VAL A 333 -17.45 30.41 0.04
N LYS A 334 -17.22 31.68 -0.32
CA LYS A 334 -16.10 32.09 -1.18
C LYS A 334 -14.76 31.65 -0.57
N PHE A 335 -13.88 31.15 -1.43
CA PHE A 335 -12.55 30.71 -1.06
C PHE A 335 -11.58 31.17 -2.14
N ASP A 336 -10.59 31.99 -1.77
CA ASP A 336 -9.61 32.52 -2.71
C ASP A 336 -8.24 31.84 -2.56
N GLN A 337 -7.37 32.07 -3.55
CA GLN A 337 -6.02 31.48 -3.55
C GLN A 337 -5.17 31.99 -2.38
N SER A 338 -5.43 33.20 -1.87
CA SER A 338 -4.66 33.76 -0.77
C SER A 338 -4.89 33.00 0.55
N ASN A 339 -6.07 32.41 0.72
CA ASN A 339 -6.40 31.53 1.84
C ASN A 339 -5.55 30.25 1.89
N THR A 340 -4.89 29.87 0.80
CA THR A 340 -4.01 28.68 0.78
C THR A 340 -2.64 28.94 1.42
N TYR A 341 -2.20 30.20 1.53
CA TYR A 341 -0.89 30.54 2.10
C TYR A 341 -0.82 30.33 3.61
N THR A 342 -1.97 30.27 4.30
CA THR A 342 -2.09 30.00 5.73
C THR A 342 -2.37 28.51 6.03
N MET A 343 -2.47 27.67 5.01
CA MET A 343 -2.75 26.24 5.16
C MET A 343 -1.49 25.41 5.41
N PRO A 344 -1.60 24.26 6.11
CA PRO A 344 -0.48 23.35 6.30
C PRO A 344 0.12 22.87 4.97
N LYS A 345 1.45 22.82 4.90
CA LYS A 345 2.20 22.17 3.81
C LYS A 345 2.56 20.75 4.24
N SER A 346 2.46 19.80 3.32
CA SER A 346 3.04 18.46 3.50
C SER A 346 4.58 18.55 3.47
N PRO A 347 5.31 17.81 4.31
CA PRO A 347 6.74 17.63 4.13
C PRO A 347 7.01 16.72 2.92
N GLU A 348 7.41 17.36 1.81
CA GLU A 348 8.09 16.80 0.64
C GLU A 348 7.30 15.92 -0.36
N SER A 349 7.71 16.06 -1.63
CA SER A 349 7.00 15.74 -2.87
C SER A 349 6.97 14.24 -3.23
N THR A 350 5.95 13.91 -4.01
CA THR A 350 5.59 12.65 -4.68
C THR A 350 6.69 11.60 -4.90
N GLY A 351 7.92 11.98 -5.25
CA GLY A 351 9.12 11.13 -5.40
C GLY A 351 9.38 10.20 -4.20
N ASN A 352 9.36 10.76 -2.99
CA ASN A 352 9.67 10.02 -1.76
C ASN A 352 8.54 9.04 -1.37
N GLU A 353 7.31 9.27 -1.83
CA GLU A 353 6.16 8.44 -1.47
C GLU A 353 6.20 7.06 -2.15
N ALA A 354 6.57 6.96 -3.44
CA ALA A 354 6.68 5.65 -4.09
C ALA A 354 7.90 4.87 -3.61
N GLU A 355 9.04 5.53 -3.38
CA GLU A 355 10.20 4.86 -2.75
C GLU A 355 9.83 4.32 -1.38
N ARG A 356 9.11 5.13 -0.58
CA ARG A 356 8.59 4.69 0.71
C ARG A 356 7.65 3.49 0.55
N ILE A 357 6.66 3.56 -0.33
CA ILE A 357 5.71 2.46 -0.58
C ILE A 357 6.43 1.17 -0.98
N GLU A 358 7.46 1.27 -1.83
CA GLU A 358 8.26 0.13 -2.24
C GLU A 358 9.10 -0.44 -1.09
N GLN A 359 9.74 0.41 -0.28
CA GLN A 359 10.43 -0.01 0.93
C GLN A 359 9.48 -0.74 1.89
N LEU A 360 8.23 -0.26 2.01
CA LEU A 360 7.19 -0.88 2.82
C LEU A 360 6.72 -2.23 2.28
N ALA A 361 6.57 -2.37 0.96
CA ALA A 361 6.27 -3.67 0.35
C ALA A 361 7.41 -4.67 0.58
N ARG A 362 8.67 -4.27 0.35
CA ARG A 362 9.86 -5.13 0.52
C ARG A 362 10.10 -5.57 1.97
N SER A 363 9.73 -4.73 2.94
CA SER A 363 9.80 -5.06 4.37
C SER A 363 8.56 -5.78 4.89
N GLY A 364 7.59 -6.06 4.01
CA GLY A 364 6.39 -6.84 4.33
C GLY A 364 5.27 -6.03 4.98
N TYR A 365 5.37 -4.70 5.06
CA TYR A 365 4.30 -3.82 5.56
C TYR A 365 3.15 -3.66 4.56
N LEU A 366 3.48 -3.58 3.26
CA LEU A 366 2.50 -3.57 2.17
C LEU A 366 2.58 -4.89 1.40
N ARG A 367 1.59 -5.12 0.51
CA ARG A 367 1.57 -6.30 -0.35
C ARG A 367 2.90 -6.40 -1.10
N ASP A 368 3.60 -7.51 -0.95
CA ASP A 368 4.79 -7.80 -1.73
C ASP A 368 4.38 -8.41 -3.09
N TYR A 369 4.71 -7.70 -4.17
CA TYR A 369 4.34 -8.02 -5.56
C TYR A 369 5.30 -8.98 -6.25
N GLY A 370 6.39 -9.38 -5.58
CA GLY A 370 7.43 -10.11 -6.25
C GLY A 370 8.53 -9.20 -6.81
N ARG A 371 9.48 -9.80 -7.55
CA ARG A 371 10.48 -9.10 -8.38
C ARG A 371 10.06 -9.03 -9.84
N ALA A 372 8.91 -9.60 -10.17
CA ALA A 372 8.37 -9.70 -11.51
C ALA A 372 6.87 -9.45 -11.42
N LEU A 373 6.37 -8.45 -12.14
CA LEU A 373 4.96 -8.11 -12.17
C LEU A 373 4.50 -7.96 -13.61
N ILE A 374 3.37 -8.61 -13.93
CA ILE A 374 2.67 -8.39 -15.18
C ILE A 374 1.55 -7.38 -14.93
N SER A 375 1.62 -6.22 -15.60
CA SER A 375 0.61 -5.17 -15.49
C SER A 375 0.67 -4.22 -16.68
N PRO A 376 -0.39 -3.43 -16.93
CA PRO A 376 -0.23 -2.19 -17.68
C PRO A 376 0.78 -1.28 -16.98
N VAL A 377 1.53 -0.52 -17.76
CA VAL A 377 2.50 0.48 -17.28
C VAL A 377 2.24 1.79 -18.01
N VAL A 378 2.22 2.90 -17.26
CA VAL A 378 2.10 4.26 -17.79
C VAL A 378 3.28 5.13 -17.34
N GLY A 379 3.40 6.36 -17.85
CA GLY A 379 4.48 7.29 -17.46
C GLY A 379 5.59 7.38 -18.52
N ASN A 380 6.84 7.36 -18.07
CA ASN A 380 8.04 7.46 -18.92
C ASN A 380 8.29 6.18 -19.73
N ALA A 381 7.78 5.03 -19.27
CA ALA A 381 7.60 3.82 -20.06
C ALA A 381 6.10 3.50 -20.17
N LYS A 382 5.66 2.94 -21.30
CA LYS A 382 4.23 2.68 -21.55
C LYS A 382 4.01 1.35 -22.23
N SER A 383 3.06 0.59 -21.71
CA SER A 383 2.58 -0.67 -22.29
C SER A 383 1.24 -1.02 -21.68
N ASN A 384 0.34 -1.62 -22.46
CA ASN A 384 -0.92 -2.16 -21.94
C ASN A 384 -0.72 -3.52 -21.26
N ASN A 385 0.39 -4.22 -21.51
CA ASN A 385 0.66 -5.55 -21.01
C ASN A 385 2.17 -5.80 -20.88
N ALA A 386 2.79 -5.24 -19.84
CA ALA A 386 4.22 -5.37 -19.62
C ALA A 386 4.57 -6.36 -18.51
N LEU A 387 5.71 -7.04 -18.68
CA LEU A 387 6.44 -7.71 -17.62
C LEU A 387 7.53 -6.78 -17.11
N THR A 388 7.38 -6.30 -15.88
CA THR A 388 8.34 -5.42 -15.21
C THR A 388 9.14 -6.20 -14.18
N LEU A 389 10.47 -6.06 -14.20
CA LEU A 389 11.42 -6.80 -13.39
C LEU A 389 12.29 -5.86 -12.53
N ASP A 390 12.35 -6.15 -11.23
CA ASP A 390 13.28 -5.51 -10.28
C ASP A 390 14.66 -6.18 -10.40
N LEU A 391 15.66 -5.41 -10.85
CA LEU A 391 17.04 -5.88 -11.02
C LEU A 391 17.88 -5.71 -9.74
N GLY A 392 17.34 -5.07 -8.70
CA GLY A 392 18.09 -4.66 -7.49
C GLY A 392 18.62 -3.23 -7.61
N ASN A 393 19.17 -2.71 -6.51
CA ASN A 393 19.74 -1.35 -6.40
C ASN A 393 18.84 -0.22 -6.96
N LYS A 394 17.52 -0.34 -6.78
CA LYS A 394 16.51 0.59 -7.31
C LYS A 394 16.48 0.67 -8.84
N THR A 395 16.97 -0.35 -9.54
CA THR A 395 16.94 -0.43 -11.00
C THR A 395 15.90 -1.42 -11.48
N THR A 396 15.17 -1.03 -12.51
CA THR A 396 14.05 -1.78 -13.06
C THR A 396 14.16 -1.84 -14.57
N ILE A 397 13.74 -2.95 -15.16
CA ILE A 397 13.55 -3.10 -16.61
C ILE A 397 12.15 -3.62 -16.90
N SER A 398 11.54 -3.19 -17.99
CA SER A 398 10.20 -3.62 -18.38
C SER A 398 10.15 -4.03 -19.85
N TYR A 399 9.36 -5.07 -20.14
CA TYR A 399 9.19 -5.65 -21.46
C TYR A 399 7.72 -5.68 -21.86
N GLU A 400 7.41 -5.30 -23.10
CA GLU A 400 6.08 -5.51 -23.69
C GLU A 400 5.90 -7.02 -23.97
N LEU A 401 4.92 -7.67 -23.33
CA LEU A 401 4.76 -9.12 -23.44
C LEU A 401 4.40 -9.57 -24.86
N GLY A 402 3.77 -8.69 -25.64
CA GLY A 402 3.37 -9.01 -27.01
C GLY A 402 4.53 -9.14 -28.00
N THR A 403 5.68 -8.54 -27.71
CA THR A 403 6.83 -8.44 -28.64
C THR A 403 8.16 -8.75 -27.96
N MET A 404 8.16 -8.90 -26.63
CA MET A 404 9.35 -8.97 -25.76
C MET A 404 10.34 -7.83 -25.99
N ARG A 405 9.90 -6.70 -26.55
CA ARG A 405 10.70 -5.49 -26.65
C ARG A 405 10.84 -4.87 -25.26
N ALA A 406 12.04 -4.42 -24.91
CA ALA A 406 12.18 -3.56 -23.74
C ALA A 406 11.43 -2.24 -23.98
N ILE A 407 10.52 -1.87 -23.08
CA ILE A 407 9.83 -0.57 -23.12
C ILE A 407 10.62 0.51 -22.36
N GLY A 408 11.67 0.09 -21.66
CA GLY A 408 12.59 0.95 -20.93
C GLY A 408 13.14 0.26 -19.68
N ALA A 409 14.24 0.80 -19.19
CA ALA A 409 14.80 0.57 -17.86
C ALA A 409 15.00 1.91 -17.17
N TRP A 410 14.97 1.94 -15.84
CA TRP A 410 15.07 3.17 -15.05
C TRP A 410 15.71 2.93 -13.70
N THR A 411 16.25 3.98 -13.11
CA THR A 411 16.77 4.01 -11.73
C THR A 411 15.88 4.87 -10.83
N GLY A 412 15.71 4.45 -9.58
CA GLY A 412 14.91 5.18 -8.59
C GLY A 412 13.80 4.34 -7.94
N GLY A 413 13.56 3.12 -8.44
CA GLY A 413 12.62 2.17 -7.86
C GLY A 413 11.94 1.29 -8.88
N PHE A 414 10.94 0.52 -8.44
CA PHE A 414 10.18 -0.41 -9.24
C PHE A 414 9.09 0.29 -10.07
N LEU A 415 7.85 0.34 -9.58
CA LEU A 415 6.75 1.08 -10.19
C LEU A 415 6.02 1.85 -9.09
N ASP A 416 5.46 3.01 -9.43
CA ASP A 416 4.57 3.73 -8.53
C ASP A 416 3.18 3.09 -8.56
N PHE A 417 2.86 2.40 -7.47
CA PHE A 417 1.57 1.76 -7.24
C PHE A 417 0.64 2.57 -6.36
N SER A 418 1.04 3.76 -5.91
CA SER A 418 0.31 4.56 -4.93
C SER A 418 -1.14 4.74 -5.36
N GLY A 419 -1.40 5.04 -6.64
CA GLY A 419 -2.72 5.25 -7.22
C GLY A 419 -3.50 4.00 -7.65
N THR A 420 -3.03 2.79 -7.35
CA THR A 420 -3.53 1.54 -7.96
C THR A 420 -4.27 0.64 -6.97
N LEU A 421 -5.01 -0.35 -7.50
CA LEU A 421 -5.71 -1.36 -6.69
C LEU A 421 -4.77 -2.24 -5.83
N HIS A 422 -3.47 -2.19 -6.08
CA HIS A 422 -2.47 -2.89 -5.30
C HIS A 422 -2.32 -2.32 -3.89
N HIS A 423 -2.53 -1.01 -3.72
CA HIS A 423 -2.45 -0.33 -2.42
C HIS A 423 -3.74 0.39 -1.99
N ARG A 424 -4.71 0.57 -2.89
CA ARG A 424 -5.95 1.32 -2.62
C ARG A 424 -7.20 0.51 -2.95
N LEU A 425 -8.18 0.53 -2.04
CA LEU A 425 -9.49 -0.05 -2.32
C LEU A 425 -10.21 0.82 -3.38
N ARG A 426 -10.69 0.22 -4.47
CA ARG A 426 -11.41 0.91 -5.58
C ARG A 426 -10.62 2.00 -6.33
N ALA A 427 -9.29 1.99 -6.27
CA ALA A 427 -8.47 2.84 -7.13
C ALA A 427 -8.64 2.51 -8.62
N GLY A 428 -8.60 3.54 -9.48
CA GLY A 428 -8.64 3.40 -10.93
C GLY A 428 -7.30 3.63 -11.64
N GLY A 429 -6.22 3.90 -10.89
CA GLY A 429 -4.91 4.18 -11.48
C GLY A 429 -4.17 2.92 -11.93
N LEU A 430 -3.25 3.10 -12.88
CA LEU A 430 -2.35 2.07 -13.39
C LEU A 430 -0.95 2.25 -12.81
N PRO A 431 -0.15 1.17 -12.66
CA PRO A 431 1.24 1.26 -12.25
C PRO A 431 2.04 2.23 -13.14
N SER A 432 2.79 3.15 -12.53
CA SER A 432 3.49 4.22 -13.26
C SER A 432 5.01 4.09 -13.17
N ALA A 433 5.67 4.02 -14.34
CA ALA A 433 7.11 4.17 -14.51
C ALA A 433 7.45 5.67 -14.58
N ARG A 434 7.50 6.34 -13.42
CA ARG A 434 7.71 7.79 -13.32
C ARG A 434 9.16 8.21 -13.11
N PHE A 435 10.06 7.24 -12.93
CA PHE A 435 11.47 7.47 -12.65
C PHE A 435 12.23 7.80 -13.94
N GLU A 436 13.44 8.33 -13.78
CA GLU A 436 14.30 8.67 -14.90
C GLU A 436 14.76 7.40 -15.64
N SER A 437 14.45 7.34 -16.93
CA SER A 437 14.84 6.22 -17.77
C SER A 437 16.35 6.22 -18.02
N ILE A 438 16.95 5.04 -17.96
CA ILE A 438 18.29 4.80 -18.47
C ILE A 438 18.23 5.00 -19.99
N VAL A 439 19.06 5.90 -20.49
CA VAL A 439 19.11 6.30 -21.89
C VAL A 439 19.33 5.07 -22.80
N ARG A 440 18.52 4.97 -23.86
CA ARG A 440 18.56 3.90 -24.88
C ARG A 440 18.34 2.48 -24.35
N SER A 441 17.63 2.33 -23.24
CA SER A 441 17.23 1.02 -22.71
C SER A 441 16.06 0.38 -23.49
N GLU A 442 15.42 1.13 -24.38
CA GLU A 442 14.28 0.73 -25.22
C GLU A 442 14.66 0.10 -26.58
N GLY A 443 15.95 0.07 -26.92
CA GLY A 443 16.44 -0.45 -28.21
C GLY A 443 16.40 -1.97 -28.36
N TRP A 444 16.27 -2.70 -27.24
CA TRP A 444 16.29 -4.17 -27.19
C TRP A 444 15.03 -4.79 -27.80
N GLN A 445 15.13 -5.30 -29.03
CA GLN A 445 13.98 -5.82 -29.80
C GLN A 445 14.36 -6.95 -30.76
N TRP A 446 13.57 -8.03 -30.79
CA TRP A 446 13.71 -9.08 -31.81
C TRP A 446 13.34 -8.58 -33.20
N ALA A 447 14.10 -9.01 -34.20
CA ALA A 447 13.80 -8.70 -35.60
C ALA A 447 12.55 -9.45 -36.11
N TRP A 448 11.78 -8.80 -36.98
CA TRP A 448 10.68 -9.44 -37.67
C TRP A 448 11.20 -10.40 -38.74
N ASP A 449 10.69 -11.64 -38.78
CA ASP A 449 11.05 -12.63 -39.81
C ASP A 449 12.58 -12.81 -40.00
N GLY A 450 13.32 -12.75 -38.89
CA GLY A 450 14.73 -13.12 -38.82
C GLY A 450 15.74 -12.04 -39.24
N LYS A 451 15.30 -10.87 -39.72
CA LYS A 451 16.21 -9.79 -40.15
C LYS A 451 15.78 -8.40 -39.71
N ALA A 452 16.73 -7.60 -39.25
CA ALA A 452 16.49 -6.24 -38.74
C ALA A 452 15.97 -5.27 -39.81
N GLU A 453 16.24 -5.54 -41.10
CA GLU A 453 15.75 -4.76 -42.23
C GLU A 453 14.28 -5.04 -42.57
N ASN A 454 13.72 -6.16 -42.12
CA ASN A 454 12.36 -6.52 -42.43
C ASN A 454 11.37 -5.58 -41.73
N PRO A 455 10.37 -5.04 -42.45
CA PRO A 455 9.38 -4.18 -41.84
C PRO A 455 8.49 -4.99 -40.89
N ILE A 456 8.25 -4.44 -39.70
CA ILE A 456 7.26 -4.97 -38.78
C ILE A 456 5.87 -4.63 -39.37
N PRO A 457 4.98 -5.60 -39.58
CA PRO A 457 3.65 -5.33 -40.10
C PRO A 457 2.85 -4.45 -39.13
N ASP A 458 1.94 -3.64 -39.65
CA ASP A 458 0.93 -2.99 -38.83
C ASP A 458 -0.06 -4.05 -38.33
N LEU A 459 -0.07 -4.26 -37.02
CA LEU A 459 -0.89 -5.25 -36.35
C LEU A 459 -2.09 -4.63 -35.63
N PHE A 460 -2.34 -3.32 -35.77
CA PHE A 460 -3.45 -2.65 -35.10
C PHE A 460 -4.80 -3.36 -35.39
N PRO A 461 -5.64 -3.62 -34.37
CA PRO A 461 -5.54 -3.20 -32.96
C PRO A 461 -4.76 -4.15 -32.05
N LYS A 462 -4.15 -5.23 -32.58
CA LYS A 462 -3.36 -6.18 -31.78
C LYS A 462 -1.99 -5.58 -31.45
N THR A 463 -1.64 -5.56 -30.17
CA THR A 463 -0.30 -5.17 -29.67
C THR A 463 0.62 -6.37 -29.46
N VAL A 464 0.22 -7.55 -29.95
CA VAL A 464 0.91 -8.84 -29.77
C VAL A 464 1.24 -9.43 -31.13
N TRP A 465 2.48 -9.90 -31.29
CA TRP A 465 2.92 -10.61 -32.50
C TRP A 465 2.28 -11.99 -32.61
N PRO A 466 2.13 -12.56 -33.82
CA PRO A 466 1.70 -13.94 -34.01
C PRO A 466 2.59 -14.92 -33.23
N GLU A 467 2.02 -16.01 -32.69
CA GLU A 467 2.77 -16.97 -31.86
C GLU A 467 3.95 -17.60 -32.61
N GLU A 468 3.81 -17.75 -33.93
CA GLU A 468 4.87 -18.27 -34.80
C GLU A 468 6.06 -17.31 -34.86
N GLN A 469 5.81 -16.00 -34.80
CA GLN A 469 6.85 -14.98 -34.76
C GLN A 469 7.43 -14.82 -33.35
N LEU A 470 6.58 -14.65 -32.34
CA LEU A 470 7.01 -14.51 -30.97
C LEU A 470 5.91 -14.93 -29.98
N ARG A 471 6.29 -15.71 -28.97
CA ARG A 471 5.37 -16.13 -27.91
C ARG A 471 6.05 -16.09 -26.54
N TYR A 472 5.50 -15.31 -25.63
CA TYR A 472 5.85 -15.39 -24.22
C TYR A 472 5.29 -16.67 -23.58
N ASN A 473 6.14 -17.44 -22.92
CA ASN A 473 5.83 -18.74 -22.33
C ASN A 473 5.74 -18.71 -20.79
N GLY A 474 6.09 -17.60 -20.15
CA GLY A 474 6.13 -17.46 -18.69
C GLY A 474 7.49 -16.99 -18.17
N HIS A 475 7.65 -17.01 -16.85
CA HIS A 475 8.95 -16.75 -16.21
C HIS A 475 9.15 -17.64 -14.98
N TYR A 476 10.41 -17.91 -14.67
CA TYR A 476 10.85 -18.70 -13.53
C TYR A 476 11.53 -17.79 -12.51
N PRO A 477 10.98 -17.63 -11.30
CA PRO A 477 11.71 -16.99 -10.21
C PRO A 477 12.82 -17.92 -9.72
N PHE A 478 14.06 -17.42 -9.66
CA PHE A 478 15.23 -18.17 -9.18
C PHE A 478 16.08 -17.31 -8.23
N GLY A 479 15.81 -17.42 -6.92
CA GLY A 479 16.49 -16.58 -5.93
C GLY A 479 16.11 -15.11 -6.11
N ASP A 480 17.11 -14.27 -6.39
CA ASP A 480 16.94 -12.85 -6.72
C ASP A 480 16.80 -12.59 -8.24
N GLU A 481 16.89 -13.65 -9.06
CA GLU A 481 16.76 -13.58 -10.52
C GLU A 481 15.36 -13.93 -10.99
N THR A 482 15.00 -13.38 -12.16
CA THR A 482 13.87 -13.84 -12.96
C THR A 482 14.40 -14.34 -14.30
N VAL A 483 14.04 -15.57 -14.68
CA VAL A 483 14.34 -16.14 -15.99
C VAL A 483 13.07 -16.09 -16.83
N ILE A 484 13.04 -15.19 -17.80
CA ILE A 484 11.96 -15.03 -18.77
C ILE A 484 12.07 -16.17 -19.79
N SER A 485 10.94 -16.78 -20.15
CA SER A 485 10.86 -17.84 -21.15
C SER A 485 9.95 -17.40 -22.29
N TYR A 486 10.44 -17.45 -23.51
CA TYR A 486 9.68 -17.13 -24.71
C TYR A 486 10.22 -17.92 -25.91
N SER A 487 9.57 -17.81 -27.07
CA SER A 487 10.08 -18.33 -28.33
C SER A 487 10.05 -17.25 -29.39
N VAL A 488 11.04 -17.27 -30.28
CA VAL A 488 11.15 -16.35 -31.41
C VAL A 488 11.28 -17.19 -32.67
N GLN A 489 10.36 -17.03 -33.62
CA GLN A 489 10.33 -17.80 -34.88
C GLN A 489 10.39 -19.32 -34.61
N GLY A 490 9.62 -19.78 -33.62
CA GLY A 490 9.60 -21.17 -33.13
C GLY A 490 10.84 -21.63 -32.34
N ARG A 491 11.90 -20.81 -32.21
CA ARG A 491 13.12 -21.14 -31.46
C ARG A 491 12.99 -20.73 -29.99
N PRO A 492 13.07 -21.65 -29.02
CA PRO A 492 12.97 -21.30 -27.60
C PRO A 492 14.14 -20.44 -27.12
N VAL A 493 13.83 -19.42 -26.32
CA VAL A 493 14.78 -18.48 -25.73
C VAL A 493 14.48 -18.32 -24.24
N LEU A 494 15.54 -18.34 -23.44
CA LEU A 494 15.52 -17.90 -22.05
C LEU A 494 16.33 -16.61 -21.94
N GLU A 495 15.80 -15.62 -21.23
CA GLU A 495 16.48 -14.36 -20.94
C GLU A 495 16.45 -14.10 -19.44
N SER A 496 17.54 -13.56 -18.88
CA SER A 496 17.55 -13.14 -17.50
C SER A 496 18.40 -11.87 -17.31
N PRO A 497 17.77 -10.69 -17.31
CA PRO A 497 18.47 -9.44 -17.13
C PRO A 497 19.11 -9.33 -15.74
N ARG A 498 20.26 -8.69 -15.65
CA ARG A 498 21.00 -8.40 -14.40
C ARG A 498 21.58 -7.00 -14.42
N LEU A 499 21.78 -6.44 -13.24
CA LEU A 499 22.50 -5.19 -13.04
C LEU A 499 23.93 -5.48 -12.57
N GLU A 500 24.89 -4.82 -13.20
CA GLU A 500 26.24 -4.57 -12.67
C GLU A 500 26.42 -3.04 -12.56
N GLU A 501 27.27 -2.57 -11.67
CA GLU A 501 27.59 -1.15 -11.55
C GLU A 501 29.10 -0.97 -11.56
N ILE A 502 29.59 -0.12 -12.47
CA ILE A 502 31.03 0.20 -12.60
C ILE A 502 31.18 1.71 -12.61
N GLY A 503 31.97 2.25 -11.67
CA GLY A 503 32.21 3.69 -11.62
C GLY A 503 30.95 4.53 -11.37
N GLY A 504 29.90 3.94 -10.79
CA GLY A 504 28.59 4.60 -10.61
C GLY A 504 27.67 4.52 -11.82
N ILE A 505 28.10 3.90 -12.93
CA ILE A 505 27.27 3.72 -14.13
C ILE A 505 26.57 2.37 -14.07
N PRO A 506 25.22 2.34 -14.23
CA PRO A 506 24.48 1.09 -14.33
C PRO A 506 24.76 0.40 -15.66
N ILE A 507 25.10 -0.88 -15.58
CA ILE A 507 25.31 -1.77 -16.73
C ILE A 507 24.25 -2.86 -16.69
N ILE A 508 23.41 -2.94 -17.72
CA ILE A 508 22.37 -3.96 -17.85
C ILE A 508 22.91 -5.12 -18.68
N HIS A 509 22.96 -6.30 -18.06
CA HIS A 509 23.36 -7.55 -18.67
C HIS A 509 22.14 -8.32 -19.16
N HIS A 510 22.00 -8.50 -20.46
CA HIS A 510 21.02 -9.40 -21.07
C HIS A 510 21.63 -10.78 -21.28
N ARG A 511 21.48 -11.65 -20.27
CA ARG A 511 21.95 -13.04 -20.33
C ARG A 511 20.92 -13.88 -21.08
N LEU A 512 21.35 -14.60 -22.12
CA LEU A 512 20.49 -15.33 -23.02
C LEU A 512 20.93 -16.80 -23.14
N THR A 513 19.96 -17.70 -23.16
CA THR A 513 20.12 -19.08 -23.66
C THR A 513 19.16 -19.28 -24.81
N ILE A 514 19.71 -19.44 -26.00
CA ILE A 514 18.96 -19.64 -27.24
C ILE A 514 19.09 -21.12 -27.61
N ASN A 515 17.99 -21.86 -27.61
CA ASN A 515 18.03 -23.30 -27.89
C ASN A 515 18.46 -23.61 -29.33
N ALA A 516 18.64 -24.88 -29.66
CA ALA A 516 18.93 -25.29 -31.04
C ALA A 516 17.83 -24.80 -32.02
N GLY A 517 18.22 -24.45 -33.24
CA GLY A 517 17.32 -23.93 -34.28
C GLY A 517 17.99 -23.89 -35.65
N LYS A 518 17.17 -24.03 -36.71
CA LYS A 518 17.66 -24.10 -38.10
C LYS A 518 17.74 -22.74 -38.80
N ASN A 519 17.01 -21.75 -38.30
CA ASN A 519 16.96 -20.41 -38.89
C ASN A 519 17.91 -19.47 -38.13
N PRO A 520 18.59 -18.54 -38.84
CA PRO A 520 19.26 -17.42 -38.19
C PRO A 520 18.22 -16.53 -37.52
N LEU A 521 18.61 -15.90 -36.41
CA LEU A 521 17.81 -14.87 -35.75
C LEU A 521 18.64 -13.59 -35.64
N GLU A 522 17.95 -12.47 -35.61
CA GLU A 522 18.55 -11.18 -35.32
C GLU A 522 17.83 -10.48 -34.19
N LEU A 523 18.62 -9.82 -33.35
CA LEU A 523 18.16 -9.04 -32.23
C LEU A 523 18.75 -7.64 -32.36
N ILE A 524 17.89 -6.64 -32.45
CA ILE A 524 18.29 -5.24 -32.42
C ILE A 524 18.66 -4.91 -30.97
N VAL A 525 19.85 -4.35 -30.79
CA VAL A 525 20.42 -4.01 -29.48
C VAL A 525 20.26 -2.52 -29.22
N LEU A 526 20.59 -1.68 -30.21
CA LEU A 526 20.43 -0.23 -30.17
C LEU A 526 20.00 0.27 -31.56
N ASP A 527 19.11 1.26 -31.59
CA ASP A 527 18.50 1.80 -32.82
C ASP A 527 19.24 3.06 -33.32
N ASP A 528 20.55 2.94 -33.56
CA ASP A 528 21.40 4.02 -34.07
C ASP A 528 22.75 3.45 -34.58
N ILE A 529 23.51 4.28 -35.31
CA ILE A 529 24.67 3.87 -36.12
C ILE A 529 25.84 3.46 -35.23
N PRO A 530 26.25 2.18 -35.23
CA PRO A 530 27.33 1.71 -34.38
C PRO A 530 28.70 1.82 -35.03
N LYS A 531 29.69 2.14 -34.21
CA LYS A 531 31.09 1.78 -34.48
C LYS A 531 31.36 0.43 -33.82
N ILE A 532 31.71 -0.57 -34.62
CA ILE A 532 31.91 -1.96 -34.15
C ILE A 532 33.40 -2.30 -34.19
N GLU A 533 33.94 -2.72 -33.06
CA GLU A 533 35.31 -3.18 -32.89
C GLU A 533 35.29 -4.58 -32.25
N GLY A 534 35.18 -5.61 -33.11
CA GLY A 534 35.08 -7.00 -32.68
C GLY A 534 33.82 -7.29 -31.86
N ARG A 535 33.99 -7.53 -30.56
CA ARG A 535 32.89 -7.82 -29.61
C ARG A 535 32.39 -6.60 -28.84
N ILE A 536 32.86 -5.42 -29.20
CA ILE A 536 32.45 -4.15 -28.60
C ILE A 536 31.82 -3.29 -29.68
N ALA A 537 30.70 -2.64 -29.35
CA ALA A 537 30.08 -1.65 -30.21
C ALA A 537 29.80 -0.37 -29.42
N THR A 538 30.05 0.78 -30.02
CA THR A 538 29.81 2.10 -29.41
C THR A 538 28.89 2.94 -30.27
N ILE A 539 27.97 3.66 -29.63
CA ILE A 539 27.10 4.65 -30.26
C ILE A 539 27.06 5.87 -29.36
N GLY A 540 27.75 6.96 -29.71
CA GLY A 540 27.90 8.10 -28.80
C GLY A 540 28.44 7.65 -27.44
N HIS A 541 27.72 7.96 -26.36
CA HIS A 541 28.05 7.55 -24.99
C HIS A 541 27.55 6.16 -24.59
N SER A 542 26.88 5.44 -25.49
CA SER A 542 26.42 4.07 -25.24
C SER A 542 27.47 3.06 -25.69
N ILE A 543 27.70 2.03 -24.87
CA ILE A 543 28.64 0.94 -25.15
C ILE A 543 27.93 -0.39 -24.95
N ALA A 544 28.14 -1.31 -25.90
CA ALA A 544 27.63 -2.68 -25.86
C ALA A 544 28.80 -3.68 -25.92
N TRP A 545 28.83 -4.63 -24.99
CA TRP A 545 29.80 -5.73 -24.98
C TRP A 545 29.10 -7.06 -25.23
N LEU A 546 29.58 -7.79 -26.24
CA LEU A 546 29.14 -9.15 -26.54
C LEU A 546 30.06 -10.17 -25.86
N GLN A 547 29.48 -11.00 -25.00
CA GLN A 547 30.13 -12.11 -24.35
C GLN A 547 29.50 -13.40 -24.85
N ALA A 548 30.22 -14.13 -25.71
CA ALA A 548 29.76 -15.41 -26.26
C ALA A 548 30.96 -16.32 -26.55
N LYS A 549 30.81 -17.62 -26.29
CA LYS A 549 31.80 -18.64 -26.68
C LYS A 549 31.62 -19.12 -28.13
N HIS A 550 30.48 -18.83 -28.73
CA HIS A 550 30.14 -19.29 -30.08
C HIS A 550 30.58 -18.24 -31.11
N ASP A 551 31.54 -18.59 -31.98
CA ASP A 551 32.17 -17.63 -32.89
C ASP A 551 31.23 -17.04 -33.94
N GLY A 552 30.16 -17.76 -34.30
CA GLY A 552 29.14 -17.23 -35.22
C GLY A 552 28.19 -16.19 -34.64
N VAL A 553 28.27 -15.88 -33.34
CA VAL A 553 27.49 -14.81 -32.71
C VAL A 553 28.31 -13.53 -32.75
N GLN A 554 27.80 -12.50 -33.43
CA GLN A 554 28.56 -11.26 -33.66
C GLN A 554 27.64 -10.05 -33.78
N PHE A 555 28.20 -8.86 -33.54
CA PHE A 555 27.54 -7.61 -33.89
C PHE A 555 27.70 -7.30 -35.38
N ARG A 556 26.68 -6.65 -35.94
CA ARG A 556 26.75 -5.98 -37.23
C ARG A 556 25.97 -4.67 -37.21
N ALA A 557 26.27 -3.80 -38.16
CA ALA A 557 25.39 -2.70 -38.51
C ALA A 557 24.31 -3.20 -39.48
N SER A 558 23.06 -2.80 -39.28
CA SER A 558 21.99 -2.98 -40.28
C SER A 558 22.15 -2.00 -41.44
N GLU A 559 21.49 -2.28 -42.56
CA GLU A 559 21.48 -1.36 -43.71
C GLU A 559 20.89 0.01 -43.33
N ASN A 560 19.97 0.03 -42.37
CA ASN A 560 19.35 1.22 -41.80
C ASN A 560 20.14 1.82 -40.62
N GLY A 561 21.35 1.32 -40.37
CA GLY A 561 22.24 1.86 -39.35
C GLY A 561 21.90 1.47 -37.92
N LYS A 562 21.30 0.30 -37.65
CA LYS A 562 21.05 -0.19 -36.28
C LYS A 562 22.16 -1.12 -35.80
N LEU A 563 22.43 -1.18 -34.51
CA LEU A 563 23.26 -2.24 -33.92
C LEU A 563 22.46 -3.53 -33.77
N VAL A 564 22.90 -4.58 -34.46
CA VAL A 564 22.21 -5.87 -34.50
C VAL A 564 23.14 -6.97 -34.01
N LEU A 565 22.63 -7.84 -33.14
CA LEU A 565 23.24 -9.11 -32.78
C LEU A 565 22.75 -10.21 -33.74
N GLN A 566 23.69 -10.80 -34.48
CA GLN A 566 23.40 -11.96 -35.33
C GLN A 566 23.56 -13.26 -34.53
N ILE A 567 22.55 -14.12 -34.62
CA ILE A 567 22.53 -15.43 -33.99
C ILE A 567 22.39 -16.50 -35.08
N PRO A 568 23.39 -17.36 -35.27
CA PRO A 568 23.37 -18.33 -36.35
C PRO A 568 22.42 -19.50 -36.04
N PRO A 569 22.07 -20.30 -37.06
CA PRO A 569 21.56 -21.65 -36.85
C PRO A 569 22.52 -22.46 -35.98
N ALA A 570 21.98 -23.28 -35.09
CA ALA A 570 22.79 -24.15 -34.24
C ALA A 570 22.05 -25.44 -33.88
N ASN A 571 22.79 -26.55 -33.78
CA ASN A 571 22.27 -27.84 -33.35
C ASN A 571 22.34 -28.05 -31.82
N LYS A 572 22.95 -27.11 -31.09
CA LYS A 572 23.05 -27.08 -29.63
C LYS A 572 22.62 -25.69 -29.12
N PRO A 573 22.20 -25.57 -27.84
CA PRO A 573 21.94 -24.27 -27.24
C PRO A 573 23.18 -23.35 -27.29
N ILE A 574 22.93 -22.08 -27.59
CA ILE A 574 23.91 -20.99 -27.53
C ILE A 574 23.66 -20.22 -26.23
N HIS A 575 24.71 -20.04 -25.44
CA HIS A 575 24.69 -19.20 -24.24
C HIS A 575 25.52 -17.94 -24.52
N LEU A 576 24.95 -16.78 -24.27
CA LEU A 576 25.58 -15.49 -24.50
C LEU A 576 25.10 -14.45 -23.48
N ASN A 577 25.83 -13.35 -23.37
CA ASN A 577 25.42 -12.15 -22.65
C ASN A 577 25.72 -10.92 -23.50
N VAL A 578 24.82 -9.94 -23.46
CA VAL A 578 25.07 -8.58 -23.98
C VAL A 578 24.98 -7.62 -22.82
N ALA A 579 26.09 -6.96 -22.48
CA ALA A 579 26.11 -5.91 -21.47
C ALA A 579 25.94 -4.55 -22.14
N LEU A 580 25.06 -3.70 -21.61
CA LEU A 580 24.75 -2.37 -22.14
C LEU A 580 24.96 -1.32 -21.06
N ALA A 581 25.69 -0.26 -21.40
CA ALA A 581 25.89 0.90 -20.56
C ALA A 581 25.71 2.19 -21.36
N HIS A 582 25.39 3.27 -20.65
CA HIS A 582 25.41 4.63 -21.18
C HIS A 582 26.16 5.52 -20.19
N ASP A 583 27.27 6.11 -20.64
CA ASP A 583 28.18 6.88 -19.79
C ASP A 583 28.61 8.18 -20.47
N GLU A 584 27.93 9.27 -20.16
CA GLU A 584 28.30 10.61 -20.62
C GLU A 584 29.55 11.15 -19.90
N SER A 585 29.87 10.60 -18.72
CA SER A 585 30.98 11.05 -17.88
C SER A 585 32.34 10.42 -18.23
N ASP A 586 32.33 9.42 -19.12
CA ASP A 586 33.49 8.63 -19.53
C ASP A 586 34.20 7.88 -18.38
N SER A 587 33.49 7.68 -17.25
CA SER A 587 33.96 7.01 -16.04
C SER A 587 34.30 5.52 -16.21
N ILE A 588 33.71 4.86 -17.21
CA ILE A 588 33.93 3.44 -17.53
C ILE A 588 34.89 3.23 -18.70
N HIS A 589 35.53 4.29 -19.20
CA HIS A 589 36.52 4.20 -20.26
C HIS A 589 37.61 3.15 -19.94
N GLY A 590 37.84 2.23 -20.89
CA GLY A 590 38.83 1.15 -20.74
C GLY A 590 38.46 0.07 -19.72
N LYS A 591 37.31 0.14 -19.06
CA LYS A 591 36.80 -0.92 -18.19
C LYS A 591 35.95 -1.90 -19.00
N THR A 592 35.95 -3.16 -18.57
CA THR A 592 35.14 -4.22 -19.17
C THR A 592 34.22 -4.81 -18.10
N PRO A 593 32.93 -4.99 -18.39
CA PRO A 593 32.01 -5.60 -17.43
C PRO A 593 32.33 -7.07 -17.18
N THR A 594 31.88 -7.60 -16.04
CA THR A 594 32.11 -9.01 -15.70
C THR A 594 31.49 -9.95 -16.73
N ASP A 595 32.14 -11.09 -16.98
CA ASP A 595 31.56 -12.14 -17.82
C ASP A 595 30.36 -12.79 -17.10
N GLN A 596 29.19 -12.67 -17.69
CA GLN A 596 27.92 -13.14 -17.15
C GLN A 596 27.27 -14.24 -18.01
N VAL A 597 28.03 -14.88 -18.90
CA VAL A 597 27.54 -16.01 -19.71
C VAL A 597 27.19 -17.20 -18.80
N VAL A 598 25.91 -17.61 -18.82
CA VAL A 598 25.39 -18.69 -17.99
C VAL A 598 24.39 -19.56 -18.74
N ASN A 599 24.34 -20.85 -18.40
CA ASN A 599 23.30 -21.75 -18.87
C ASN A 599 22.01 -21.55 -18.05
N LEU A 600 21.03 -20.85 -18.63
CA LEU A 600 19.75 -20.56 -17.98
C LEU A 600 18.81 -21.76 -17.90
N LEU A 601 19.05 -22.84 -18.67
CA LEU A 601 18.25 -24.07 -18.58
C LEU A 601 18.31 -24.69 -17.17
N ASN A 602 19.41 -24.48 -16.46
CA ASN A 602 19.58 -24.97 -15.09
C ASN A 602 18.71 -24.20 -14.07
N LYS A 603 18.10 -23.08 -14.46
CA LYS A 603 17.30 -22.20 -13.60
C LYS A 603 15.79 -22.25 -13.90
N THR A 604 15.33 -23.16 -14.76
CA THR A 604 13.91 -23.31 -15.15
C THR A 604 13.09 -24.21 -14.23
N LYS A 605 13.71 -24.79 -13.19
CA LYS A 605 12.99 -25.62 -12.20
C LYS A 605 12.44 -24.82 -11.00
N GLY A 606 12.58 -23.50 -11.05
CA GLY A 606 12.32 -22.61 -9.92
C GLY A 606 13.46 -22.63 -8.90
N GLY A 607 13.72 -21.48 -8.28
CA GLY A 607 14.68 -21.38 -7.18
C GLY A 607 14.07 -21.74 -5.82
N PRO A 608 14.77 -21.40 -4.73
CA PRO A 608 14.22 -21.50 -3.38
C PRO A 608 12.85 -20.84 -3.29
N ARG A 609 11.93 -21.48 -2.55
CA ARG A 609 10.59 -20.93 -2.30
C ARG A 609 10.72 -19.54 -1.68
N ARG A 610 10.09 -18.54 -2.30
CA ARG A 610 10.03 -17.16 -1.76
C ARG A 610 9.04 -17.08 -0.60
N TRP A 611 7.86 -17.67 -0.80
CA TRP A 611 6.74 -17.60 0.12
C TRP A 611 6.69 -18.83 1.03
N ASN A 612 7.49 -18.82 2.10
CA ASN A 612 7.74 -20.00 2.95
C ASN A 612 6.59 -20.37 3.90
N THR A 613 5.74 -19.43 4.25
CA THR A 613 4.55 -19.68 5.09
C THR A 613 3.47 -20.41 4.29
N THR A 614 2.96 -21.50 4.87
CA THR A 614 1.77 -22.20 4.41
C THR A 614 0.60 -21.81 5.30
N HIS A 615 -0.51 -21.37 4.71
CA HIS A 615 -1.74 -21.05 5.43
C HIS A 615 -2.72 -22.22 5.32
N THR A 616 -3.14 -22.76 6.46
CA THR A 616 -4.15 -23.82 6.52
C THR A 616 -5.51 -23.21 6.83
N VAL A 617 -6.48 -23.46 5.95
CA VAL A 617 -7.85 -22.96 6.06
C VAL A 617 -8.83 -24.14 6.05
N ARG A 618 -9.98 -24.02 6.72
CA ARG A 618 -10.98 -25.09 6.78
C ARG A 618 -12.11 -24.80 5.81
N GLY A 619 -12.25 -25.66 4.80
CA GLY A 619 -13.41 -25.68 3.91
C GLY A 619 -14.63 -26.30 4.59
N ARG A 620 -15.81 -26.07 4.02
CA ARG A 620 -17.08 -26.69 4.42
C ARG A 620 -17.69 -27.36 3.19
N LEU A 621 -18.00 -28.64 3.30
CA LEU A 621 -18.68 -29.37 2.25
C LEU A 621 -20.19 -29.14 2.34
N ALA A 622 -20.90 -29.22 1.21
CA ALA A 622 -22.36 -29.20 1.12
C ALA A 622 -23.03 -28.05 1.90
N THR A 623 -22.44 -26.85 1.84
CA THR A 623 -22.98 -25.63 2.45
C THR A 623 -24.33 -25.20 1.89
N SER A 624 -24.67 -25.69 0.69
CA SER A 624 -26.01 -25.59 0.12
C SER A 624 -26.26 -26.78 -0.80
N THR A 625 -27.51 -27.22 -0.84
CA THR A 625 -28.01 -28.16 -1.84
C THR A 625 -29.15 -27.49 -2.58
N PHE A 626 -28.92 -27.11 -3.83
CA PHE A 626 -29.93 -26.48 -4.68
C PHE A 626 -30.00 -27.21 -6.02
N GLN A 627 -31.20 -27.65 -6.40
CA GLN A 627 -31.50 -28.24 -7.73
C GLN A 627 -30.51 -29.33 -8.21
N GLY A 628 -30.09 -30.23 -7.32
CA GLY A 628 -29.20 -31.35 -7.68
C GLY A 628 -27.70 -31.02 -7.67
N TYR A 629 -27.31 -29.80 -7.30
CA TYR A 629 -25.92 -29.40 -7.08
C TYR A 629 -25.59 -29.32 -5.59
N VAL A 630 -24.37 -29.75 -5.25
CA VAL A 630 -23.77 -29.58 -3.92
C VAL A 630 -22.79 -28.42 -3.99
N MET A 631 -22.94 -27.43 -3.11
CA MET A 631 -22.05 -26.28 -3.04
C MET A 631 -21.07 -26.45 -1.87
N ASP A 632 -19.79 -26.59 -2.19
CA ASP A 632 -18.71 -26.56 -1.21
C ASP A 632 -18.18 -25.12 -1.07
N SER A 633 -17.76 -24.77 0.15
CA SER A 633 -17.21 -23.46 0.47
C SER A 633 -15.76 -23.61 0.92
N ILE A 634 -14.84 -22.92 0.23
CA ILE A 634 -13.43 -22.82 0.63
C ILE A 634 -13.22 -21.45 1.25
N THR A 635 -12.64 -21.41 2.44
CA THR A 635 -12.29 -20.16 3.12
C THR A 635 -11.01 -19.58 2.51
N VAL A 636 -10.98 -18.25 2.36
CA VAL A 636 -9.82 -17.52 1.80
C VAL A 636 -8.99 -16.94 2.95
N PRO A 637 -7.65 -17.06 2.92
CA PRO A 637 -6.78 -16.48 3.96
C PRO A 637 -6.65 -14.96 3.78
N LEU A 638 -7.75 -14.23 4.03
CA LEU A 638 -7.82 -12.77 3.95
C LEU A 638 -6.72 -12.10 4.80
N LYS A 639 -6.34 -12.75 5.91
CA LYS A 639 -5.11 -12.48 6.66
C LYS A 639 -4.04 -13.52 6.29
N ASN A 640 -2.94 -13.07 5.70
CA ASN A 640 -1.81 -13.91 5.29
C ASN A 640 -0.47 -13.24 5.62
N ALA A 641 0.62 -14.02 5.61
CA ALA A 641 1.95 -13.59 6.03
C ALA A 641 2.59 -12.53 5.12
N TYR A 642 1.96 -12.22 3.99
CA TYR A 642 2.50 -11.34 2.95
C TYR A 642 1.61 -10.12 2.69
N ASN A 643 0.63 -9.88 3.56
CA ASN A 643 -0.35 -8.79 3.45
C ASN A 643 -1.00 -8.70 2.05
N SER A 644 -1.10 -9.84 1.36
CA SER A 644 -1.69 -9.92 0.04
C SER A 644 -3.19 -9.81 0.15
N TRP A 645 -3.80 -8.94 -0.67
CA TRP A 645 -5.24 -8.82 -0.73
C TRP A 645 -5.80 -9.98 -1.53
N MET A 646 -6.41 -10.94 -0.85
CA MET A 646 -6.96 -12.11 -1.49
C MET A 646 -8.30 -11.79 -2.17
N ARG A 647 -8.25 -11.55 -3.48
CA ARG A 647 -9.37 -11.33 -4.39
C ARG A 647 -9.36 -12.43 -5.43
N THR A 648 -9.89 -13.60 -5.08
CA THR A 648 -9.89 -14.79 -5.94
C THR A 648 -10.65 -14.50 -7.23
N SER A 649 -10.00 -14.71 -8.38
CA SER A 649 -10.56 -14.35 -9.69
C SER A 649 -10.52 -15.50 -10.70
N SER A 650 -9.64 -16.47 -10.51
CA SER A 650 -9.49 -17.61 -11.41
C SER A 650 -9.13 -18.87 -10.62
N LEU A 651 -9.41 -20.03 -11.22
CA LEU A 651 -9.02 -21.32 -10.67
C LEU A 651 -8.69 -22.31 -11.77
N ALA A 652 -7.84 -23.29 -11.46
CA ALA A 652 -7.51 -24.41 -12.33
C ALA A 652 -7.16 -25.65 -11.50
N PHE A 653 -7.38 -26.84 -12.05
CA PHE A 653 -7.04 -28.10 -11.39
C PHE A 653 -5.81 -28.73 -12.03
N PHE A 654 -4.94 -29.27 -11.18
CA PHE A 654 -3.88 -30.17 -11.59
C PHE A 654 -4.44 -31.58 -11.80
N PRO A 655 -3.79 -32.43 -12.64
CA PRO A 655 -4.21 -33.82 -12.84
C PRO A 655 -4.26 -34.66 -11.56
N ASP A 656 -3.51 -34.26 -10.53
CA ASP A 656 -3.50 -34.91 -9.21
C ASP A 656 -4.62 -34.42 -8.26
N GLY A 657 -5.55 -33.61 -8.75
CA GLY A 657 -6.70 -33.09 -8.01
C GLY A 657 -6.42 -31.84 -7.18
N ARG A 658 -5.17 -31.34 -7.12
CA ARG A 658 -4.89 -30.05 -6.47
C ARG A 658 -5.54 -28.89 -7.24
N LEU A 659 -5.99 -27.88 -6.52
CA LEU A 659 -6.54 -26.64 -7.07
C LEU A 659 -5.51 -25.51 -6.99
N ALA A 660 -5.25 -24.84 -8.11
CA ALA A 660 -4.62 -23.52 -8.15
C ALA A 660 -5.71 -22.44 -8.17
N VAL A 661 -5.57 -21.42 -7.34
CA VAL A 661 -6.48 -20.26 -7.32
C VAL A 661 -5.66 -18.99 -7.55
N GLY A 662 -6.02 -18.22 -8.58
CA GLY A 662 -5.45 -16.91 -8.86
C GLY A 662 -6.14 -15.82 -8.05
N THR A 663 -5.38 -14.80 -7.64
CA THR A 663 -5.87 -13.62 -6.92
C THR A 663 -5.41 -12.34 -7.61
N LEU A 664 -6.27 -11.31 -7.62
CA LEU A 664 -5.97 -9.98 -8.19
C LEU A 664 -5.04 -9.17 -7.28
#